data_AF-A0A521MMP3-F1
#
_entry.id   AF-A0A521MMP3-F1
#
_cell.length_a   1.000
_cell.length_b   1.000
_cell.length_c   1.000
_cell.angle_alpha   90.00
_cell.angle_beta   90.00
_cell.angle_gamma   90.00
#
_symmetry.space_group_name_H-M   'P 1'
#
loop_
_entity.id
_entity.type
_entity.pdbx_description
1 polymer ?
#
loop_
_entity_poly.entity_id
_entity_poly.type
_entity_poly.pdbx_seq_one_letter_code
_entity_poly.pdbx_strand_id
1 'polypeptide(L)'
;MKKIILVVFTIVTYSFLSAQDMKGMDIGKKESKEQPAVTYTCPMHPEIHAAKPGNCPKCGMKLIKEKTKQVVKPKTDKPVMQMPKDTMPAGGQETASYTCPMHPDIISAKPGNCPKCGMKLVVENQENSTQTLQSEVHKGMDMNKKDTTAKKQEMKMDHDMGNMEGKKVSLGKIKTIPNNIPPRTVRYDLYIADTMVNFSGKTKRAIAVNGQIPMPTLTFTEGDTAEIYVHNELNEETSLHWHGLFLPNQYDGVPNMTQMPIKPHTTHLYKFPIIQSGTHWYHSHTGLQEQIGMYGMFIMNKRAEWDIPTIPLVLSEWIDMKPKEVHRSLHAATDWFAVQKGSTQSYTEAIKQGQLKTKLTNEWKRMNAMDLTDVYYDQFLVNGKNQLEQPQFKAGDKVRLRIANGGASDYFWLSYAGGKIAVVASDGNDVEPVEVDRLIIAVSETYDVVVTIPENKSYEFLVTPEDRTKFASVWLGTGEKVAATKMKRPKYFAGMKMMNDMMDMKGNLVEMEGMLMQNQIMDMNTVMYPEITGEEKSKKEIKKNSMQGMNMEAETPDIVTLNYNMLKSPTKTSLPKDAPVKELKFNLTGNMNRYVWSLDNKVVSESDKILIKKGENIRIILYNNSMMRHPMHLHGHDFRLLNGQGEYAPMKNIIDIMPMEKDTLEFNANVYGDWFFHCHILYHMMSGMGRVFTYENQPANPEIPNPKLAQRKLFADDREFHPMGRIGIESNGSDGEFMLMQTRWKVSTMWHLGFHDMHGYESETNIGRYLGRMQWWFPYIGFDYHFKMEGGSKNIFGDEDKTWFGQTSNKNNRKTVVAGIAYTLPMLVTADGRIDGDGKLRLQLSREDVPVSPRLRFNWMINTDKEYAAGFRYILTKYISLSSHYDSDMGLGAGLTFTY
;
A
#
# COMPACT_ATOMS: atom_id res chain seq x y z
N MET A 1 22.12 -15.67 -9.59
CA MET A 1 21.58 -14.29 -9.70
C MET A 1 22.62 -13.20 -9.41
N LYS A 2 23.27 -13.07 -8.23
CA LYS A 2 24.40 -12.11 -8.06
C LYS A 2 25.51 -12.29 -9.12
N LYS A 3 25.81 -13.53 -9.50
CA LYS A 3 26.74 -13.86 -10.60
C LYS A 3 26.23 -13.47 -12.00
N ILE A 4 24.92 -13.43 -12.23
CA ILE A 4 24.32 -13.02 -13.51
C ILE A 4 24.33 -11.50 -13.63
N ILE A 5 24.01 -10.78 -12.54
CA ILE A 5 24.17 -9.32 -12.46
C ILE A 5 25.63 -8.95 -12.68
N LEU A 6 26.57 -9.68 -12.07
CA LEU A 6 27.99 -9.47 -12.31
C LEU A 6 28.33 -9.70 -13.79
N VAL A 7 27.84 -10.77 -14.42
CA VAL A 7 28.08 -11.06 -15.85
C VAL A 7 27.46 -10.00 -16.76
N VAL A 8 26.24 -9.53 -16.49
CA VAL A 8 25.60 -8.44 -17.26
C VAL A 8 26.35 -7.13 -17.07
N PHE A 9 26.77 -6.80 -15.84
CA PHE A 9 27.58 -5.62 -15.58
C PHE A 9 28.95 -5.73 -16.24
N THR A 10 29.57 -6.91 -16.24
CA THR A 10 30.83 -7.18 -16.94
C THR A 10 30.65 -7.03 -18.44
N ILE A 11 29.58 -7.57 -19.04
CA ILE A 11 29.27 -7.42 -20.48
C ILE A 11 29.05 -5.94 -20.82
N VAL A 12 28.27 -5.20 -20.02
CA VAL A 12 28.07 -3.75 -20.20
C VAL A 12 29.40 -3.00 -20.11
N THR A 13 30.26 -3.29 -19.13
CA THR A 13 31.59 -2.66 -19.04
C THR A 13 32.53 -3.08 -20.16
N TYR A 14 32.41 -4.31 -20.67
CA TYR A 14 33.20 -4.81 -21.80
C TYR A 14 32.79 -4.12 -23.10
N SER A 15 31.50 -3.83 -23.30
CA SER A 15 31.01 -3.00 -24.40
C SER A 15 31.55 -1.56 -24.33
N PHE A 16 31.71 -1.00 -23.13
CA PHE A 16 32.36 0.31 -22.94
C PHE A 16 33.86 0.28 -23.25
N LEU A 17 34.59 -0.79 -22.89
CA LEU A 17 36.02 -0.94 -23.16
C LEU A 17 36.32 -1.26 -24.63
N SER A 18 35.44 -2.03 -25.29
CA SER A 18 35.59 -2.40 -26.70
C SER A 18 35.37 -1.23 -27.67
N ALA A 19 34.88 -0.08 -27.17
CA ALA A 19 34.71 1.14 -27.94
C ALA A 19 35.98 2.02 -28.04
N GLN A 20 37.05 1.73 -27.29
CA GLN A 20 38.26 2.56 -27.26
C GLN A 20 39.49 2.03 -28.01
N ASP A 21 39.52 0.75 -28.42
CA ASP A 21 40.73 0.17 -29.02
C ASP A 21 40.62 -0.01 -30.54
N MET A 22 40.85 1.08 -31.28
CA MET A 22 41.41 1.02 -32.63
C MET A 22 42.35 2.21 -32.88
N LYS A 23 43.63 2.05 -32.48
CA LYS A 23 44.81 2.48 -33.25
C LYS A 23 46.09 2.08 -32.51
N GLY A 24 46.96 1.36 -33.21
CA GLY A 24 48.25 0.94 -32.69
C GLY A 24 49.21 2.11 -32.50
N MET A 25 49.95 2.08 -31.39
CA MET A 25 51.31 2.58 -31.26
C MET A 25 52.00 1.77 -30.15
N ASP A 26 53.14 1.20 -30.53
CA ASP A 26 54.06 0.47 -29.67
C ASP A 26 54.61 1.38 -28.55
N ILE A 27 54.89 0.81 -27.37
CA ILE A 27 56.01 1.13 -26.44
C ILE A 27 55.79 0.40 -25.09
N GLY A 28 56.71 -0.54 -24.80
CA GLY A 28 57.41 -0.57 -23.51
C GLY A 28 56.76 -1.31 -22.33
N LYS A 29 57.05 -2.61 -22.19
CA LYS A 29 56.94 -3.35 -20.93
C LYS A 29 57.75 -2.66 -19.82
N LYS A 30 57.08 -2.24 -18.74
CA LYS A 30 57.68 -2.09 -17.41
C LYS A 30 56.79 -2.75 -16.37
N GLU A 31 57.28 -3.86 -15.83
CA GLU A 31 56.76 -4.46 -14.61
C GLU A 31 56.86 -3.46 -13.45
N SER A 32 55.77 -3.25 -12.71
CA SER A 32 55.81 -2.58 -11.42
C SER A 32 55.32 -3.54 -10.34
N LYS A 33 56.22 -3.86 -9.41
CA LYS A 33 55.98 -4.64 -8.21
C LYS A 33 55.13 -3.81 -7.24
N GLU A 34 53.98 -4.34 -6.82
CA GLU A 34 53.24 -3.80 -5.67
C GLU A 34 54.08 -3.94 -4.39
N GLN A 35 54.30 -2.82 -3.68
CA GLN A 35 54.81 -2.80 -2.31
C GLN A 35 53.65 -2.63 -1.32
N PRO A 36 53.72 -3.25 -0.13
CA PRO A 36 52.63 -3.21 0.85
C PRO A 36 52.43 -1.80 1.43
N ALA A 37 51.16 -1.45 1.67
CA ALA A 37 50.75 -0.16 2.25
C ALA A 37 51.25 0.00 3.69
N VAL A 38 51.98 1.10 3.95
CA VAL A 38 52.48 1.47 5.29
C VAL A 38 51.54 2.48 5.93
N THR A 39 51.01 2.15 7.12
CA THR A 39 50.08 3.02 7.88
C THR A 39 50.83 3.78 8.99
N TYR A 40 50.45 5.04 9.22
CA TYR A 40 50.99 5.94 10.24
C TYR A 40 49.91 6.23 11.29
N THR A 41 50.26 6.22 12.58
CA THR A 41 49.34 6.49 13.70
C THR A 41 49.87 7.59 14.63
N CYS A 42 48.99 8.23 15.40
CA CYS A 42 49.36 9.23 16.39
C CYS A 42 49.63 8.56 17.75
N PRO A 43 50.79 8.82 18.41
CA PRO A 43 51.09 8.24 19.72
C PRO A 43 50.07 8.58 20.81
N MET A 44 49.40 9.73 20.69
CA MET A 44 48.42 10.24 21.66
C MET A 44 46.96 9.94 21.28
N HIS A 45 46.70 9.59 20.02
CA HIS A 45 45.36 9.31 19.49
C HIS A 45 45.44 8.06 18.60
N PRO A 46 45.47 6.86 19.21
CA PRO A 46 45.70 5.60 18.49
C PRO A 46 44.65 5.31 17.41
N GLU A 47 43.46 5.90 17.51
CA GLU A 47 42.38 5.77 16.52
C GLU A 47 42.65 6.50 15.20
N ILE A 48 43.64 7.40 15.15
CA ILE A 48 43.99 8.15 13.95
C ILE A 48 45.01 7.35 13.14
N HIS A 49 44.58 6.82 11.99
CA HIS A 49 45.44 6.13 11.02
C HIS A 49 45.49 6.88 9.68
N ALA A 50 46.67 7.03 9.10
CA ALA A 50 46.87 7.68 7.81
C ALA A 50 47.79 6.86 6.91
N ALA A 51 47.50 6.82 5.61
CA ALA A 51 48.31 6.11 4.61
C ALA A 51 49.61 6.86 4.23
N LYS A 52 49.79 8.10 4.69
CA LYS A 52 50.94 8.96 4.39
C LYS A 52 51.43 9.68 5.66
N PRO A 53 52.73 10.03 5.76
CA PRO A 53 53.23 10.80 6.90
C PRO A 53 52.58 12.18 6.96
N GLY A 54 52.27 12.64 8.17
CA GLY A 54 51.62 13.94 8.40
C GLY A 54 51.53 14.25 9.89
N ASN A 55 50.80 15.30 10.25
CA ASN A 55 50.53 15.66 11.64
C ASN A 55 49.11 15.24 12.04
N CYS A 56 48.92 14.87 13.30
CA CYS A 56 47.63 14.48 13.84
C CYS A 56 46.65 15.68 13.81
N PRO A 57 45.46 15.54 13.22
CA PRO A 57 44.49 16.63 13.14
C PRO A 57 43.87 17.00 14.50
N LYS A 58 44.01 16.15 15.53
CA LYS A 58 43.50 16.42 16.88
C LYS A 58 44.50 17.13 17.79
N CYS A 59 45.80 16.81 17.68
CA CYS A 59 46.82 17.31 18.61
C CYS A 59 48.07 17.91 17.96
N GLY A 60 48.15 17.92 16.63
CA GLY A 60 49.27 18.51 15.88
C GLY A 60 50.58 17.71 15.89
N MET A 61 50.70 16.64 16.69
CA MET A 61 51.91 15.81 16.74
C MET A 61 52.12 14.97 15.47
N LYS A 62 53.37 14.77 15.06
CA LYS A 62 53.75 14.02 13.85
C LYS A 62 53.37 12.54 13.98
N LEU A 63 52.68 12.01 12.97
CA LEU A 63 52.26 10.60 12.90
C LEU A 63 53.48 9.69 12.68
N ILE A 64 53.53 8.58 13.41
CA ILE A 64 54.63 7.62 13.40
C ILE A 64 54.22 6.33 12.68
N LYS A 65 55.17 5.64 12.03
CA LYS A 65 54.90 4.39 11.31
C LYS A 65 54.50 3.27 12.28
N GLU A 66 53.41 2.59 11.97
CA GLU A 66 52.89 1.48 12.75
C GLU A 66 53.73 0.21 12.50
N LYS A 67 54.30 -0.39 13.55
CA LYS A 67 55.09 -1.63 13.45
C LYS A 67 54.17 -2.83 13.65
N THR A 68 54.07 -3.71 12.66
CA THR A 68 53.31 -4.97 12.72
C THR A 68 53.82 -5.88 13.84
N LYS A 69 52.99 -6.16 14.86
CA LYS A 69 53.23 -7.19 15.87
C LYS A 69 52.47 -8.46 15.53
N GLN A 70 53.15 -9.60 15.59
CA GLN A 70 52.60 -10.94 15.42
C GLN A 70 51.64 -11.29 16.58
N VAL A 71 50.48 -11.85 16.24
CA VAL A 71 49.45 -12.26 17.20
C VAL A 71 49.67 -13.72 17.63
N VAL A 72 49.94 -13.93 18.91
CA VAL A 72 49.85 -15.22 19.61
C VAL A 72 48.47 -15.32 20.25
N LYS A 73 47.77 -16.44 20.07
CA LYS A 73 46.48 -16.75 20.71
C LYS A 73 46.66 -17.08 22.21
N PRO A 74 45.73 -16.63 23.08
CA PRO A 74 45.47 -17.32 24.34
C PRO A 74 44.04 -17.89 24.44
N LYS A 75 43.94 -18.93 25.28
CA LYS A 75 42.77 -19.74 25.65
C LYS A 75 41.95 -19.10 26.80
N THR A 76 40.69 -19.52 26.86
CA THR A 76 39.73 -19.69 27.99
C THR A 76 40.00 -19.01 29.34
N ASP A 77 38.98 -18.33 29.90
CA ASP A 77 38.29 -18.81 31.11
C ASP A 77 37.03 -17.99 31.47
N LYS A 78 36.05 -18.68 32.08
CA LYS A 78 34.80 -18.13 32.66
C LYS A 78 35.09 -17.44 33.99
N PRO A 79 34.24 -16.48 34.42
CA PRO A 79 34.01 -16.28 35.84
C PRO A 79 32.55 -16.43 36.25
N VAL A 80 32.40 -17.17 37.35
CA VAL A 80 31.28 -17.18 38.30
C VAL A 80 31.37 -15.91 39.15
N MET A 81 30.24 -15.30 39.51
CA MET A 81 30.22 -14.29 40.58
C MET A 81 29.04 -14.52 41.52
N GLN A 82 29.41 -14.79 42.78
CA GLN A 82 28.55 -14.86 43.96
C GLN A 82 28.24 -13.46 44.50
N MET A 83 27.08 -13.38 45.18
CA MET A 83 26.59 -12.24 45.95
C MET A 83 27.39 -11.99 47.24
N PRO A 84 27.30 -10.79 47.81
CA PRO A 84 27.29 -10.60 49.25
C PRO A 84 25.98 -9.98 49.78
N LYS A 85 25.50 -10.59 50.86
CA LYS A 85 24.64 -10.07 51.96
C LYS A 85 25.50 -9.17 52.89
N ASP A 86 25.07 -8.27 53.77
CA ASP A 86 23.81 -7.85 54.41
C ASP A 86 23.99 -6.38 54.87
N THR A 87 22.91 -5.62 55.10
CA THR A 87 22.63 -4.90 56.39
C THR A 87 21.35 -4.06 56.31
N MET A 88 20.45 -4.23 57.30
CA MET A 88 19.34 -3.32 57.61
C MET A 88 19.84 -2.10 58.41
N PRO A 89 19.07 -0.99 58.48
CA PRO A 89 18.24 -0.80 59.68
C PRO A 89 16.82 -0.23 59.43
N ALA A 90 16.07 -0.27 60.53
CA ALA A 90 14.66 0.03 60.76
C ALA A 90 14.18 1.48 60.51
N GLY A 91 12.87 1.60 60.23
CA GLY A 91 11.94 2.44 61.02
C GLY A 91 11.61 3.88 60.57
N GLY A 92 10.45 4.04 59.93
CA GLY A 92 9.42 5.09 60.21
C GLY A 92 9.63 6.55 59.78
N GLN A 93 8.81 7.04 58.83
CA GLN A 93 7.83 8.14 58.99
C GLN A 93 7.21 8.54 57.63
N GLU A 94 5.88 8.57 57.56
CA GLU A 94 5.10 9.12 56.45
C GLU A 94 5.27 10.65 56.40
N THR A 95 5.74 11.19 55.27
CA THR A 95 5.79 12.63 55.01
C THR A 95 4.64 13.04 54.10
N ALA A 96 3.75 13.90 54.59
CA ALA A 96 2.66 14.49 53.80
C ALA A 96 3.20 15.32 52.63
N SER A 97 2.66 15.07 51.42
CA SER A 97 2.92 15.78 50.17
C SER A 97 2.02 17.02 50.05
N TYR A 98 2.59 18.19 49.75
CA TYR A 98 1.86 19.43 49.52
C TYR A 98 1.94 19.82 48.04
N THR A 99 0.80 20.02 47.38
CA THR A 99 0.71 20.42 45.96
C THR A 99 -0.04 21.73 45.76
N CYS A 100 0.21 22.40 44.63
CA CYS A 100 -0.52 23.61 44.25
C CYS A 100 -1.77 23.24 43.43
N PRO A 101 -2.99 23.66 43.81
CA PRO A 101 -4.21 23.36 43.05
C PRO A 101 -4.20 23.84 41.59
N MET A 102 -3.40 24.86 41.29
CA MET A 102 -3.25 25.45 39.96
C MET A 102 -2.03 24.92 39.18
N HIS A 103 -1.07 24.30 39.87
CA HIS A 103 0.18 23.79 39.29
C HIS A 103 0.51 22.43 39.91
N PRO A 104 -0.12 21.34 39.45
CA PRO A 104 0.01 20.01 40.04
C PRO A 104 1.46 19.48 40.06
N ASP A 105 2.29 19.98 39.14
CA ASP A 105 3.72 19.65 39.02
C ASP A 105 4.58 20.21 40.18
N ILE A 106 4.03 21.13 40.99
CA ILE A 106 4.74 21.71 42.14
C ILE A 106 4.41 20.90 43.38
N ILE A 107 5.34 19.99 43.73
CA ILE A 107 5.24 19.12 44.92
C ILE A 107 6.30 19.57 45.94
N SER A 108 5.89 19.76 47.20
CA SER A 108 6.78 20.13 48.30
C SER A 108 6.58 19.23 49.50
N ALA A 109 7.68 18.88 50.16
CA ALA A 109 7.67 18.14 51.43
C ALA A 109 7.33 19.03 52.65
N LYS A 110 7.14 20.34 52.45
CA LYS A 110 6.83 21.31 53.50
C LYS A 110 5.68 22.24 53.08
N PRO A 111 4.82 22.69 54.02
CA PRO A 111 3.84 23.73 53.73
C PRO A 111 4.53 25.01 53.24
N GLY A 112 3.96 25.65 52.22
CA GLY A 112 4.51 26.86 51.65
C GLY A 112 3.58 27.46 50.60
N ASN A 113 4.04 28.52 49.93
CA ASN A 113 3.32 29.11 48.80
C ASN A 113 3.96 28.63 47.49
N CYS A 114 3.14 28.42 46.47
CA CYS A 114 3.58 28.04 45.14
C CYS A 114 4.48 29.15 44.55
N PRO A 115 5.70 28.84 44.10
CA PRO A 115 6.60 29.83 43.50
C PRO A 115 6.12 30.35 42.14
N LYS A 116 5.14 29.69 41.51
CA LYS A 116 4.55 30.12 40.23
C LYS A 116 3.37 31.08 40.38
N CYS A 117 2.47 30.85 41.34
CA CYS A 117 1.25 31.66 41.49
C CYS A 117 1.04 32.27 42.87
N GLY A 118 1.93 32.03 43.83
CA GLY A 118 1.83 32.56 45.19
C GLY A 118 0.74 31.92 46.08
N MET A 119 -0.09 31.02 45.54
CA MET A 119 -1.13 30.33 46.32
C MET A 119 -0.54 29.29 47.29
N LYS A 120 -1.16 29.13 48.46
CA LYS A 120 -0.74 28.20 49.50
C LYS A 120 -0.88 26.74 49.03
N LEU A 121 0.17 25.94 49.22
CA LEU A 121 0.18 24.52 48.88
C LEU A 121 -0.72 23.74 49.85
N VAL A 122 -1.48 22.78 49.33
CA VAL A 122 -2.48 21.99 50.07
C VAL A 122 -2.07 20.53 50.16
N VAL A 123 -2.43 19.86 51.26
CA VAL A 123 -2.09 18.45 51.52
C VAL A 123 -2.94 17.53 50.65
N GLU A 124 -2.31 16.57 50.01
CA GLU A 124 -2.97 15.56 49.20
C GLU A 124 -3.55 14.44 50.09
N ASN A 125 -4.88 14.35 50.20
CA ASN A 125 -5.60 13.22 50.82
C ASN A 125 -6.84 12.87 49.98
N GLN A 126 -7.08 11.57 49.75
CA GLN A 126 -8.24 11.04 49.03
C GLN A 126 -9.46 10.87 49.96
N GLU A 127 -10.62 11.43 49.59
CA GLU A 127 -11.93 10.74 49.46
C GLU A 127 -13.13 11.70 49.32
N ASN A 128 -14.03 11.28 48.41
CA ASN A 128 -15.39 11.70 48.00
C ASN A 128 -16.32 12.55 48.91
N SER A 129 -17.17 13.38 48.30
CA SER A 129 -18.64 13.15 48.22
C SER A 129 -19.43 14.25 47.50
N THR A 130 -20.41 13.81 46.73
CA THR A 130 -21.49 14.51 46.04
C THR A 130 -22.52 15.07 47.03
N GLN A 131 -23.02 16.30 46.82
CA GLN A 131 -24.47 16.61 46.93
C GLN A 131 -24.86 18.01 46.40
N THR A 132 -25.95 17.99 45.66
CA THR A 132 -26.84 19.02 45.10
C THR A 132 -27.27 20.15 46.04
N LEU A 133 -27.53 21.35 45.49
CA LEU A 133 -28.63 22.25 45.90
C LEU A 133 -29.09 23.17 44.75
N GLN A 134 -30.40 23.41 44.73
CA GLN A 134 -31.24 24.03 43.69
C GLN A 134 -31.25 25.58 43.71
N SER A 135 -31.63 26.19 42.58
CA SER A 135 -32.71 27.22 42.40
C SER A 135 -32.42 28.03 41.12
N GLU A 136 -33.25 28.07 40.07
CA GLU A 136 -34.64 28.53 39.85
C GLU A 136 -34.77 29.97 39.27
N VAL A 137 -35.44 30.03 38.11
CA VAL A 137 -36.25 31.11 37.53
C VAL A 137 -35.57 32.35 36.91
N HIS A 138 -35.70 32.51 35.58
CA HIS A 138 -36.43 33.64 34.97
C HIS A 138 -36.98 33.32 33.56
N LYS A 139 -38.27 33.65 33.39
CA LYS A 139 -39.10 33.57 32.17
C LYS A 139 -39.02 34.88 31.37
N GLY A 140 -39.31 34.80 30.07
CA GLY A 140 -39.77 35.92 29.22
C GLY A 140 -39.40 35.67 27.76
N MET A 141 -40.26 35.08 26.93
CA MET A 141 -41.43 35.64 26.21
C MET A 141 -41.12 35.84 24.72
N ASP A 142 -41.97 35.22 23.91
CA ASP A 142 -42.17 35.37 22.46
C ASP A 142 -42.23 36.82 21.97
N MET A 143 -41.87 37.06 20.71
CA MET A 143 -42.80 37.54 19.66
C MET A 143 -42.12 37.79 18.29
N ASN A 144 -42.74 37.18 17.28
CA ASN A 144 -42.67 37.40 15.82
C ASN A 144 -42.64 38.88 15.34
N LYS A 145 -41.84 39.18 14.28
CA LYS A 145 -42.32 39.51 12.90
C LYS A 145 -41.24 40.07 11.95
N LYS A 146 -41.15 39.42 10.78
CA LYS A 146 -41.14 39.90 9.37
C LYS A 146 -39.98 40.70 8.74
N ASP A 147 -39.51 40.07 7.66
CA ASP A 147 -39.21 40.56 6.29
C ASP A 147 -38.06 41.55 6.04
N THR A 148 -37.06 41.13 5.24
CA THR A 148 -37.01 41.48 3.80
C THR A 148 -36.00 40.62 3.02
N THR A 149 -36.54 40.01 1.96
CA THR A 149 -36.00 39.47 0.70
C THR A 149 -34.57 39.81 0.22
N ALA A 150 -33.85 38.76 -0.19
CA ALA A 150 -33.10 38.72 -1.47
C ALA A 150 -33.07 37.27 -2.02
N LYS A 151 -33.78 37.03 -3.12
CA LYS A 151 -33.91 35.74 -3.82
C LYS A 151 -32.64 35.43 -4.65
N LYS A 152 -32.03 34.28 -4.41
CA LYS A 152 -31.33 33.49 -5.45
C LYS A 152 -31.96 32.11 -5.48
N GLN A 153 -32.52 31.75 -6.63
CA GLN A 153 -33.16 30.46 -6.89
C GLN A 153 -32.10 29.37 -6.92
N GLU A 154 -31.99 28.60 -5.83
CA GLU A 154 -31.47 27.24 -5.87
C GLU A 154 -32.63 26.30 -6.17
N MET A 155 -32.50 25.53 -7.25
CA MET A 155 -33.40 24.42 -7.55
C MET A 155 -33.28 23.38 -6.44
N LYS A 156 -34.27 23.33 -5.56
CA LYS A 156 -34.51 22.17 -4.71
C LYS A 156 -34.92 21.01 -5.62
N MET A 157 -33.98 20.09 -5.87
CA MET A 157 -34.35 18.73 -6.22
C MET A 157 -34.82 18.07 -4.92
N ASP A 158 -36.12 17.87 -4.79
CA ASP A 158 -36.69 16.96 -3.80
C ASP A 158 -36.18 15.56 -4.14
N HIS A 159 -35.10 15.14 -3.49
CA HIS A 159 -34.75 13.74 -3.39
C HIS A 159 -35.65 13.11 -2.34
N ASP A 160 -36.77 12.58 -2.79
CA ASP A 160 -37.51 11.53 -2.09
C ASP A 160 -36.65 10.25 -2.12
N MET A 161 -35.54 10.28 -1.37
CA MET A 161 -34.79 9.09 -0.99
C MET A 161 -35.64 8.43 0.06
N GLY A 162 -36.43 7.44 -0.36
CA GLY A 162 -37.23 6.60 0.52
C GLY A 162 -36.39 6.17 1.71
N ASN A 163 -36.63 6.84 2.83
CA ASN A 163 -36.03 6.53 4.11
C ASN A 163 -36.59 5.15 4.48
N MET A 164 -35.84 4.08 4.19
CA MET A 164 -36.08 2.82 4.88
C MET A 164 -35.78 3.10 6.34
N GLU A 165 -36.80 3.54 7.08
CA GLU A 165 -36.83 3.44 8.53
C GLU A 165 -36.64 1.96 8.86
N GLY A 166 -35.38 1.55 9.02
CA GLY A 166 -34.99 0.19 9.25
C GLY A 166 -35.69 -0.32 10.50
N LYS A 167 -36.36 -1.47 10.39
CA LYS A 167 -36.72 -2.26 11.57
C LYS A 167 -35.48 -2.35 12.45
N LYS A 168 -35.56 -1.82 13.68
CA LYS A 168 -34.47 -1.94 14.66
C LYS A 168 -34.10 -3.42 14.78
N VAL A 169 -32.90 -3.76 14.35
CA VAL A 169 -32.34 -5.11 14.46
C VAL A 169 -32.29 -5.45 15.95
N SER A 170 -33.06 -6.46 16.35
CA SER A 170 -33.08 -6.92 17.73
C SER A 170 -32.16 -8.11 17.88
N LEU A 171 -30.94 -7.86 18.35
CA LEU A 171 -30.01 -8.90 18.82
C LEU A 171 -30.53 -9.61 20.09
N GLY A 172 -31.80 -9.44 20.48
CA GLY A 172 -32.34 -9.89 21.76
C GLY A 172 -31.68 -9.21 22.96
N LYS A 173 -32.00 -9.65 24.17
CA LYS A 173 -31.35 -9.15 25.39
C LYS A 173 -29.97 -9.79 25.52
N ILE A 174 -28.91 -9.04 25.18
CA ILE A 174 -27.53 -9.39 25.50
C ILE A 174 -27.19 -8.78 26.85
N LYS A 175 -26.75 -9.60 27.80
CA LYS A 175 -26.31 -9.12 29.11
C LYS A 175 -24.98 -8.38 28.96
N THR A 176 -24.85 -7.25 29.63
CA THR A 176 -23.59 -6.51 29.73
C THR A 176 -23.01 -6.73 31.12
N ILE A 177 -21.73 -7.08 31.21
CA ILE A 177 -21.01 -7.29 32.47
C ILE A 177 -20.04 -6.12 32.69
N PRO A 178 -20.10 -5.45 33.86
CA PRO A 178 -19.10 -4.46 34.22
C PRO A 178 -17.79 -5.13 34.65
N ASN A 179 -16.66 -4.58 34.18
CA ASN A 179 -15.32 -4.93 34.61
C ASN A 179 -14.84 -3.93 35.65
N ASN A 180 -14.87 -4.36 36.91
CA ASN A 180 -14.50 -3.57 38.08
C ASN A 180 -13.00 -3.67 38.45
N ILE A 181 -12.17 -4.34 37.64
CA ILE A 181 -10.72 -4.41 37.89
C ILE A 181 -10.14 -2.99 37.72
N PRO A 182 -9.42 -2.41 38.70
CA PRO A 182 -8.90 -1.05 38.56
C PRO A 182 -7.91 -0.93 37.37
N PRO A 183 -7.80 0.26 36.75
CA PRO A 183 -6.76 0.54 35.75
C PRO A 183 -5.38 0.08 36.20
N ARG A 184 -4.65 -0.60 35.32
CA ARG A 184 -3.30 -1.11 35.61
C ARG A 184 -2.35 -0.93 34.44
N THR A 185 -1.04 -1.03 34.71
CA THR A 185 -0.07 -1.18 33.63
C THR A 185 -0.09 -2.62 33.14
N VAL A 186 -0.29 -2.81 31.84
CA VAL A 186 -0.25 -4.11 31.18
C VAL A 186 0.98 -4.15 30.28
N ARG A 187 1.89 -5.08 30.59
CA ARG A 187 3.16 -5.23 29.90
C ARG A 187 3.13 -6.35 28.88
N TYR A 188 3.70 -6.09 27.71
CA TYR A 188 4.01 -7.10 26.69
C TYR A 188 5.46 -6.97 26.24
N ASP A 189 6.09 -8.12 25.99
CA ASP A 189 7.42 -8.21 25.38
C ASP A 189 7.27 -8.94 24.04
N LEU A 190 7.60 -8.25 22.95
CA LEU A 190 7.44 -8.68 21.57
C LEU A 190 8.81 -8.92 20.96
N TYR A 191 9.18 -10.19 20.78
CA TYR A 191 10.43 -10.61 20.16
C TYR A 191 10.20 -10.85 18.67
N ILE A 192 10.69 -9.92 17.85
CA ILE A 192 10.58 -9.97 16.39
C ILE A 192 11.77 -10.74 15.83
N ALA A 193 11.52 -11.89 15.21
CA ALA A 193 12.57 -12.76 14.68
C ALA A 193 12.22 -13.34 13.31
N ASP A 194 13.27 -13.71 12.57
CA ASP A 194 13.15 -14.47 11.33
C ASP A 194 12.55 -15.86 11.61
N THR A 195 11.63 -16.29 10.75
CA THR A 195 11.11 -17.66 10.78
C THR A 195 10.95 -18.23 9.38
N MET A 196 10.65 -19.53 9.30
CA MET A 196 10.30 -20.22 8.07
C MET A 196 8.88 -20.77 8.17
N VAL A 197 8.05 -20.45 7.19
CA VAL A 197 6.65 -20.91 7.10
C VAL A 197 6.43 -21.77 5.87
N ASN A 198 5.35 -22.53 5.86
CA ASN A 198 4.99 -23.43 4.77
C ASN A 198 3.48 -23.38 4.46
N PHE A 199 2.91 -22.19 4.29
CA PHE A 199 1.47 -22.04 4.04
C PHE A 199 1.04 -22.61 2.69
N SER A 200 1.87 -22.51 1.66
CA SER A 200 1.59 -22.92 0.27
C SER A 200 2.09 -24.32 -0.11
N GLY A 201 2.73 -25.04 0.83
CA GLY A 201 3.50 -26.25 0.52
C GLY A 201 4.96 -26.00 0.12
N LYS A 202 5.41 -24.72 0.07
CA LYS A 202 6.83 -24.36 -0.04
C LYS A 202 7.33 -23.60 1.19
N THR A 203 8.49 -24.01 1.69
CA THR A 203 9.15 -23.33 2.82
C THR A 203 9.69 -21.96 2.40
N LYS A 204 9.25 -20.89 3.07
CA LYS A 204 9.57 -19.50 2.78
C LYS A 204 9.92 -18.71 4.03
N ARG A 205 10.79 -17.71 3.90
CA ARG A 205 11.10 -16.76 4.98
C ARG A 205 9.84 -15.97 5.32
N ALA A 206 9.58 -15.83 6.61
CA ALA A 206 8.61 -14.91 7.18
C ALA A 206 9.23 -14.21 8.39
N ILE A 207 8.52 -13.24 8.97
CA ILE A 207 8.85 -12.62 10.24
C ILE A 207 7.75 -12.98 11.22
N ALA A 208 8.12 -13.50 12.38
CA ALA A 208 7.20 -13.85 13.45
C ALA A 208 7.49 -13.04 14.69
N VAL A 209 6.46 -12.85 15.51
CA VAL A 209 6.59 -12.26 16.84
C VAL A 209 6.25 -13.30 17.88
N ASN A 210 7.15 -13.52 18.83
CA ASN A 210 7.05 -14.57 19.84
C ASN A 210 6.80 -15.97 19.21
N GLY A 211 7.39 -16.22 18.04
CA GLY A 211 7.32 -17.50 17.34
C GLY A 211 6.01 -17.79 16.58
N GLN A 212 5.11 -16.81 16.42
CA GLN A 212 3.84 -17.01 15.71
C GLN A 212 3.53 -15.93 14.67
N ILE A 213 2.70 -16.32 13.70
CA ILE A 213 2.07 -15.47 12.69
C ILE A 213 0.58 -15.87 12.64
N PRO A 214 -0.37 -14.94 12.82
CA PRO A 214 -0.20 -13.51 13.11
C PRO A 214 0.56 -13.25 14.43
N MET A 215 1.01 -12.02 14.63
CA MET A 215 1.62 -11.57 15.89
C MET A 215 0.63 -11.74 17.06
N PRO A 216 1.10 -11.89 18.31
CA PRO A 216 0.23 -12.09 19.48
C PRO A 216 -0.90 -11.07 19.60
N THR A 217 -2.11 -11.52 19.92
CA THR A 217 -3.21 -10.61 20.28
C THR A 217 -2.86 -9.89 21.57
N LEU A 218 -2.81 -8.55 21.52
CA LEU A 218 -2.62 -7.70 22.69
C LEU A 218 -4.00 -7.30 23.20
N THR A 219 -4.24 -7.45 24.50
CA THR A 219 -5.55 -7.19 25.09
C THR A 219 -5.40 -6.27 26.29
N PHE A 220 -6.13 -5.16 26.23
CA PHE A 220 -6.19 -4.14 27.27
C PHE A 220 -7.64 -3.89 27.68
N THR A 221 -7.85 -3.25 28.83
CA THR A 221 -9.13 -2.65 29.18
C THR A 221 -9.00 -1.13 29.17
N GLU A 222 -10.03 -0.41 28.72
CA GLU A 222 -10.07 1.06 28.77
C GLU A 222 -9.63 1.59 30.14
N GLY A 223 -8.68 2.52 30.16
CA GLY A 223 -8.03 3.07 31.35
C GLY A 223 -6.69 2.42 31.71
N ASP A 224 -6.38 1.22 31.20
CA ASP A 224 -5.06 0.60 31.40
C ASP A 224 -3.94 1.46 30.78
N THR A 225 -2.71 1.27 31.23
CA THR A 225 -1.51 1.80 30.56
C THR A 225 -0.82 0.68 29.81
N ALA A 226 -0.65 0.83 28.50
CA ALA A 226 0.14 -0.09 27.70
C ALA A 226 1.63 0.16 27.94
N GLU A 227 2.38 -0.91 28.20
CA GLU A 227 3.84 -0.89 28.28
C GLU A 227 4.40 -2.02 27.40
N ILE A 228 4.76 -1.69 26.16
CA ILE A 228 5.10 -2.68 25.14
C ILE A 228 6.59 -2.56 24.76
N TYR A 229 7.36 -3.59 25.09
CA TYR A 229 8.76 -3.71 24.69
C TYR A 229 8.83 -4.45 23.35
N VAL A 230 9.44 -3.82 22.36
CA VAL A 230 9.67 -4.39 21.04
C VAL A 230 11.15 -4.70 20.91
N HIS A 231 11.49 -5.98 20.92
CA HIS A 231 12.84 -6.50 20.74
C HIS A 231 13.02 -6.87 19.28
N ASN A 232 13.83 -6.09 18.55
CA ASN A 232 14.16 -6.40 17.17
C ASN A 232 15.35 -7.38 17.14
N GLU A 233 15.10 -8.68 16.96
CA GLU A 233 16.15 -9.70 16.79
C GLU A 233 16.51 -9.94 15.31
N LEU A 234 15.93 -9.16 14.39
CA LEU A 234 16.23 -9.23 12.98
C LEU A 234 17.59 -8.61 12.66
N ASN A 235 18.10 -8.93 11.46
CA ASN A 235 19.24 -8.26 10.85
C ASN A 235 18.82 -7.03 10.00
N GLU A 236 17.58 -6.59 10.11
CA GLU A 236 17.01 -5.44 9.40
C GLU A 236 16.24 -4.51 10.36
N GLU A 237 16.08 -3.24 9.99
CA GLU A 237 15.31 -2.28 10.77
C GLU A 237 13.82 -2.67 10.81
N THR A 238 13.09 -2.25 11.84
CA THR A 238 11.64 -2.46 11.96
C THR A 238 10.98 -1.30 12.71
N SER A 239 9.66 -1.24 12.69
CA SER A 239 8.84 -0.35 13.50
C SER A 239 7.43 -0.94 13.57
N LEU A 240 6.66 -0.64 14.62
CA LEU A 240 5.26 -1.09 14.74
C LEU A 240 4.34 0.12 14.83
N HIS A 241 3.31 0.13 14.00
CA HIS A 241 2.19 1.07 14.08
C HIS A 241 0.99 0.41 14.77
N TRP A 242 0.31 1.19 15.62
CA TRP A 242 -0.88 0.77 16.37
C TRP A 242 -2.12 1.36 15.69
N HIS A 243 -2.70 0.58 14.78
CA HIS A 243 -3.67 1.09 13.82
C HIS A 243 -4.98 1.51 14.48
N GLY A 244 -5.35 2.78 14.28
CA GLY A 244 -6.56 3.39 14.82
C GLY A 244 -6.51 3.77 16.30
N LEU A 245 -5.33 3.79 16.93
CA LEU A 245 -5.19 4.18 18.34
C LEU A 245 -4.93 5.70 18.50
N PHE A 246 -5.53 6.28 19.53
CA PHE A 246 -5.19 7.61 20.04
C PHE A 246 -4.03 7.50 21.03
N LEU A 247 -2.87 7.96 20.57
CA LEU A 247 -1.63 7.91 21.33
C LEU A 247 -0.81 9.20 21.12
N PRO A 248 0.16 9.50 21.99
CA PRO A 248 1.13 10.54 21.72
C PRO A 248 1.88 10.25 20.42
N ASN A 249 2.01 11.24 19.53
CA ASN A 249 2.55 11.08 18.18
C ASN A 249 3.89 10.32 18.11
N GLN A 250 4.79 10.50 19.08
CA GLN A 250 6.07 9.80 19.13
C GLN A 250 5.99 8.26 19.21
N TYR A 251 4.83 7.72 19.63
CA TYR A 251 4.59 6.27 19.73
C TYR A 251 3.83 5.70 18.53
N ASP A 252 3.58 6.51 17.49
CA ASP A 252 2.75 6.13 16.35
C ASP A 252 3.39 5.10 15.41
N GLY A 253 4.72 5.01 15.34
CA GLY A 253 5.37 3.88 14.65
C GLY A 253 5.81 4.08 13.21
N VAL A 254 5.50 5.23 12.60
CA VAL A 254 5.91 5.56 11.23
C VAL A 254 7.40 5.90 11.18
N PRO A 255 8.23 5.07 10.52
CA PRO A 255 9.67 5.25 10.52
C PRO A 255 10.07 6.51 9.76
N ASN A 256 11.00 7.27 10.33
CA ASN A 256 11.50 8.54 9.81
C ASN A 256 10.44 9.67 9.73
N MET A 257 9.30 9.52 10.42
CA MET A 257 8.28 10.57 10.58
C MET A 257 7.92 10.78 12.03
N THR A 258 7.41 9.75 12.70
CA THR A 258 6.99 9.83 14.11
C THR A 258 8.05 9.25 15.05
N GLN A 259 8.89 8.35 14.56
CA GLN A 259 10.09 7.87 15.24
C GLN A 259 11.19 7.46 14.26
N MET A 260 12.43 7.32 14.74
CA MET A 260 13.45 6.59 13.99
C MET A 260 13.15 5.06 14.00
N PRO A 261 13.53 4.32 12.94
CA PRO A 261 13.39 2.86 12.91
C PRO A 261 14.10 2.19 14.09
N ILE A 262 13.50 1.12 14.62
CA ILE A 262 14.09 0.24 15.63
C ILE A 262 15.20 -0.55 14.95
N LYS A 263 16.45 -0.34 15.38
CA LYS A 263 17.62 -0.95 14.77
C LYS A 263 17.69 -2.46 15.04
N PRO A 264 18.37 -3.23 14.16
CA PRO A 264 18.74 -4.61 14.43
C PRO A 264 19.33 -4.79 15.83
N HIS A 265 18.91 -5.83 16.54
CA HIS A 265 19.43 -6.22 17.87
C HIS A 265 19.26 -5.15 18.94
N THR A 266 18.20 -4.34 18.85
CA THR A 266 17.86 -3.32 19.85
C THR A 266 16.42 -3.45 20.34
N THR A 267 16.13 -2.82 21.48
CA THR A 267 14.80 -2.79 22.09
C THR A 267 14.26 -1.37 22.06
N HIS A 268 12.98 -1.22 21.74
CA HIS A 268 12.25 0.03 21.84
C HIS A 268 11.03 -0.13 22.75
N LEU A 269 10.70 0.91 23.53
CA LEU A 269 9.57 0.91 24.46
C LEU A 269 8.48 1.83 23.96
N TYR A 270 7.27 1.30 23.80
CA TYR A 270 6.05 2.06 23.62
C TYR A 270 5.29 2.11 24.95
N LYS A 271 4.99 3.31 25.44
CA LYS A 271 4.25 3.48 26.70
C LYS A 271 3.22 4.59 26.61
N PHE A 272 1.94 4.22 26.61
CA PHE A 272 0.84 5.17 26.46
C PHE A 272 -0.44 4.68 27.17
N PRO A 273 -1.33 5.58 27.60
CA PRO A 273 -2.61 5.21 28.20
C PRO A 273 -3.59 4.70 27.15
N ILE A 274 -4.42 3.73 27.53
CA ILE A 274 -5.54 3.25 26.73
C ILE A 274 -6.76 4.08 27.09
N ILE A 275 -7.11 5.02 26.21
CA ILE A 275 -8.22 5.99 26.44
C ILE A 275 -9.46 5.69 25.58
N GLN A 276 -9.41 4.64 24.78
CA GLN A 276 -10.49 4.21 23.90
C GLN A 276 -10.73 2.71 24.05
N SER A 277 -11.75 2.21 23.38
CA SER A 277 -12.11 0.80 23.32
C SER A 277 -12.40 0.39 21.88
N GLY A 278 -12.48 -0.91 21.61
CA GLY A 278 -12.82 -1.44 20.30
C GLY A 278 -11.83 -2.49 19.77
N THR A 279 -12.07 -2.87 18.52
CA THR A 279 -11.25 -3.81 17.75
C THR A 279 -10.29 -3.03 16.86
N HIS A 280 -9.01 -3.17 17.16
CA HIS A 280 -7.90 -2.59 16.43
C HIS A 280 -6.89 -3.67 16.08
N TRP A 281 -5.82 -3.28 15.41
CA TRP A 281 -4.75 -4.16 15.01
C TRP A 281 -3.43 -3.38 14.97
N TYR A 282 -2.33 -4.07 14.83
CA TYR A 282 -1.00 -3.47 14.79
C TYR A 282 -0.15 -4.21 13.77
N HIS A 283 0.73 -3.49 13.09
CA HIS A 283 1.52 -4.02 11.99
C HIS A 283 2.85 -3.29 11.84
N SER A 284 3.77 -3.89 11.06
CA SER A 284 5.00 -3.19 10.73
C SER A 284 4.75 -2.07 9.74
N HIS A 285 5.27 -0.88 10.06
CA HIS A 285 5.26 0.27 9.15
C HIS A 285 6.62 0.46 8.44
N THR A 286 7.49 -0.57 8.49
CA THR A 286 8.82 -0.55 7.87
C THR A 286 8.86 -1.41 6.60
N GLY A 287 8.99 -0.74 5.45
CA GLY A 287 9.13 -1.39 4.15
C GLY A 287 7.98 -2.35 3.83
N LEU A 288 8.30 -3.58 3.43
CA LEU A 288 7.32 -4.59 3.02
C LEU A 288 7.19 -5.74 4.04
N GLN A 289 7.48 -5.47 5.31
CA GLN A 289 7.47 -6.49 6.37
C GLN A 289 6.07 -7.02 6.67
N GLU A 290 5.04 -6.20 6.53
CA GLU A 290 3.63 -6.55 6.75
C GLU A 290 3.23 -7.81 5.97
N GLN A 291 3.49 -7.86 4.65
CA GLN A 291 3.15 -8.99 3.79
C GLN A 291 3.70 -10.35 4.28
N ILE A 292 4.82 -10.34 5.02
CA ILE A 292 5.51 -11.56 5.44
C ILE A 292 5.31 -11.90 6.92
N GLY A 293 4.25 -11.39 7.56
CA GLY A 293 3.77 -11.87 8.86
C GLY A 293 3.76 -10.83 9.98
N MET A 294 4.15 -9.59 9.72
CA MET A 294 4.19 -8.52 10.72
C MET A 294 2.84 -7.80 10.86
N TYR A 295 1.82 -8.53 11.29
CA TYR A 295 0.47 -8.01 11.63
C TYR A 295 -0.14 -8.81 12.79
N GLY A 296 -0.93 -8.17 13.66
CA GLY A 296 -1.58 -8.81 14.81
C GLY A 296 -2.73 -7.99 15.39
N MET A 297 -3.54 -8.59 16.27
CA MET A 297 -4.72 -7.93 16.86
C MET A 297 -4.37 -7.06 18.06
N PHE A 298 -5.03 -5.91 18.16
CA PHE A 298 -4.99 -5.02 19.31
C PHE A 298 -6.41 -4.82 19.83
N ILE A 299 -6.74 -5.45 20.95
CA ILE A 299 -8.08 -5.46 21.50
C ILE A 299 -8.14 -4.56 22.74
N MET A 300 -9.04 -3.58 22.73
CA MET A 300 -9.30 -2.71 23.88
C MET A 300 -10.73 -2.96 24.37
N ASN A 301 -10.87 -3.73 25.45
CA ASN A 301 -12.17 -4.05 26.02
C ASN A 301 -12.79 -2.85 26.73
N LYS A 302 -14.11 -2.75 26.63
CA LYS A 302 -14.88 -1.76 27.38
C LYS A 302 -14.91 -2.10 28.87
N ARG A 303 -15.15 -1.08 29.69
CA ARG A 303 -15.49 -1.28 31.11
C ARG A 303 -16.82 -1.98 31.31
N ALA A 304 -17.72 -1.92 30.34
CA ALA A 304 -18.97 -2.66 30.32
C ALA A 304 -19.07 -3.38 28.98
N GLU A 305 -18.93 -4.71 29.00
CA GLU A 305 -18.77 -5.52 27.78
C GLU A 305 -19.88 -6.57 27.69
N TRP A 306 -20.26 -6.95 26.48
CA TRP A 306 -21.26 -7.99 26.26
C TRP A 306 -20.77 -9.36 26.73
N ASP A 307 -21.65 -10.07 27.45
CA ASP A 307 -21.45 -11.44 27.92
C ASP A 307 -21.79 -12.46 26.83
N ILE A 308 -21.07 -12.37 25.71
CA ILE A 308 -21.16 -13.34 24.62
C ILE A 308 -19.76 -13.79 24.20
N PRO A 309 -19.61 -15.05 23.74
CA PRO A 309 -18.35 -15.53 23.19
C PRO A 309 -17.83 -14.58 22.10
N THR A 310 -16.58 -14.17 22.24
CA THR A 310 -15.94 -13.21 21.34
C THR A 310 -14.63 -13.80 20.81
N ILE A 311 -14.46 -13.84 19.49
CA ILE A 311 -13.24 -14.38 18.84
C ILE A 311 -12.58 -13.30 17.99
N PRO A 312 -11.29 -12.99 18.20
CA PRO A 312 -10.52 -12.17 17.28
C PRO A 312 -10.09 -12.96 16.03
N LEU A 313 -10.29 -12.37 14.85
CA LEU A 313 -9.94 -12.93 13.55
C LEU A 313 -9.10 -11.92 12.76
N VAL A 314 -7.87 -12.29 12.41
CA VAL A 314 -7.05 -11.55 11.45
C VAL A 314 -7.13 -12.24 10.10
N LEU A 315 -7.58 -11.51 9.10
CA LEU A 315 -7.55 -11.92 7.70
C LEU A 315 -6.20 -11.53 7.10
N SER A 316 -5.64 -12.41 6.27
CA SER A 316 -4.39 -12.13 5.56
C SER A 316 -4.24 -13.03 4.34
N GLU A 317 -3.44 -12.57 3.39
CA GLU A 317 -3.01 -13.32 2.23
C GLU A 317 -1.52 -13.64 2.27
N TRP A 318 -1.12 -14.69 1.55
CA TRP A 318 0.27 -15.16 1.49
C TRP A 318 0.71 -15.46 0.06
N ILE A 319 1.90 -15.00 -0.30
CA ILE A 319 2.55 -15.30 -1.59
C ILE A 319 3.99 -15.79 -1.38
N ASP A 320 4.39 -16.80 -2.14
CA ASP A 320 5.73 -17.38 -2.12
C ASP A 320 6.81 -16.46 -2.71
N MET A 321 6.39 -15.46 -3.47
CA MET A 321 7.24 -14.45 -4.09
C MET A 321 7.73 -13.48 -3.02
N LYS A 322 9.00 -13.07 -3.10
CA LYS A 322 9.52 -12.09 -2.15
C LYS A 322 8.79 -10.75 -2.33
N PRO A 323 8.44 -10.02 -1.26
CA PRO A 323 7.71 -8.75 -1.39
C PRO A 323 8.38 -7.74 -2.32
N LYS A 324 9.72 -7.60 -2.25
CA LYS A 324 10.46 -6.72 -3.17
C LYS A 324 10.37 -7.15 -4.64
N GLU A 325 10.19 -8.44 -4.90
CA GLU A 325 9.99 -8.96 -6.25
C GLU A 325 8.56 -8.71 -6.71
N VAL A 326 7.56 -8.80 -5.83
CA VAL A 326 6.17 -8.39 -6.11
C VAL A 326 6.13 -6.90 -6.46
N HIS A 327 6.68 -6.05 -5.59
CA HIS A 327 6.72 -4.59 -5.80
C HIS A 327 7.34 -4.24 -7.17
N ARG A 328 8.49 -4.83 -7.48
CA ARG A 328 9.18 -4.64 -8.75
C ARG A 328 8.37 -5.18 -9.94
N SER A 329 7.69 -6.33 -9.80
CA SER A 329 6.82 -6.91 -10.84
C SER A 329 5.62 -6.02 -11.16
N LEU A 330 5.09 -5.30 -10.16
CA LEU A 330 4.02 -4.32 -10.30
C LEU A 330 4.50 -3.09 -11.08
N HIS A 331 5.64 -2.49 -10.70
CA HIS A 331 6.29 -1.39 -11.45
C HIS A 331 6.70 -1.80 -12.88
N ALA A 332 6.90 -3.09 -13.10
CA ALA A 332 7.21 -3.70 -14.38
C ALA A 332 5.98 -3.98 -15.24
N ALA A 333 4.77 -3.88 -14.69
CA ALA A 333 3.51 -4.27 -15.32
C ALA A 333 3.57 -5.67 -15.96
N THR A 334 4.17 -6.65 -15.26
CA THR A 334 4.22 -8.02 -15.77
C THR A 334 2.85 -8.67 -15.71
N ASP A 335 2.44 -9.35 -16.77
CA ASP A 335 1.16 -10.05 -16.82
C ASP A 335 1.09 -11.35 -15.98
N TRP A 336 2.17 -11.70 -15.28
CA TRP A 336 2.24 -12.98 -14.56
C TRP A 336 1.11 -13.16 -13.54
N PHE A 337 0.76 -12.11 -12.79
CA PHE A 337 -0.33 -12.18 -11.83
C PHE A 337 -1.69 -12.38 -12.49
N ALA A 338 -1.97 -11.67 -13.60
CA ALA A 338 -3.19 -11.86 -14.36
C ALA A 338 -3.28 -13.28 -14.97
N VAL A 339 -2.15 -13.84 -15.41
CA VAL A 339 -2.07 -15.23 -15.89
C VAL A 339 -2.36 -16.23 -14.76
N GLN A 340 -1.83 -16.01 -13.55
CA GLN A 340 -2.06 -16.91 -12.41
C GLN A 340 -3.51 -16.86 -11.92
N LYS A 341 -4.13 -15.67 -11.92
CA LYS A 341 -5.54 -15.51 -11.57
C LYS A 341 -6.49 -16.05 -12.62
N GLY A 342 -6.03 -16.14 -13.88
CA GLY A 342 -6.90 -16.38 -15.03
C GLY A 342 -7.80 -15.18 -15.33
N SER A 343 -7.29 -13.97 -15.05
CA SER A 343 -7.96 -12.67 -15.29
C SER A 343 -7.45 -11.96 -16.55
N THR A 344 -6.59 -12.62 -17.33
CA THR A 344 -6.10 -12.06 -18.60
C THR A 344 -7.29 -11.72 -19.50
N GLN A 345 -7.22 -10.58 -20.19
CA GLN A 345 -8.24 -10.13 -21.15
C GLN A 345 -7.64 -10.09 -22.54
N SER A 346 -7.44 -11.29 -23.11
CA SER A 346 -6.77 -11.43 -24.40
C SER A 346 -7.72 -11.24 -25.60
N TYR A 347 -7.15 -11.04 -26.78
CA TYR A 347 -7.92 -10.98 -28.04
C TYR A 347 -8.67 -12.29 -28.33
N THR A 348 -8.05 -13.45 -28.10
CA THR A 348 -8.74 -14.74 -28.27
C THR A 348 -9.94 -14.89 -27.35
N GLU A 349 -9.84 -14.42 -26.10
CA GLU A 349 -10.95 -14.47 -25.13
C GLU A 349 -12.05 -13.48 -25.52
N ALA A 350 -11.67 -12.27 -25.94
CA ALA A 350 -12.60 -11.27 -26.43
C ALA A 350 -13.39 -11.80 -27.64
N ILE A 351 -12.74 -12.47 -28.60
CA ILE A 351 -13.41 -13.09 -29.76
C ILE A 351 -14.34 -14.22 -29.31
N LYS A 352 -13.85 -15.15 -28.47
CA LYS A 352 -14.63 -16.30 -27.99
C LYS A 352 -15.88 -15.86 -27.23
N GLN A 353 -15.83 -14.76 -26.51
CA GLN A 353 -16.95 -14.23 -25.72
C GLN A 353 -17.79 -13.17 -26.47
N GLY A 354 -17.46 -12.85 -27.74
CA GLY A 354 -18.18 -11.83 -28.52
C GLY A 354 -17.93 -10.38 -28.05
N GLN A 355 -16.82 -10.13 -27.36
CA GLN A 355 -16.43 -8.86 -26.72
C GLN A 355 -15.27 -8.14 -27.43
N LEU A 356 -15.00 -8.46 -28.71
CA LEU A 356 -13.90 -7.86 -29.47
C LEU A 356 -13.99 -6.32 -29.54
N LYS A 357 -15.20 -5.77 -29.75
CA LYS A 357 -15.42 -4.32 -29.76
C LYS A 357 -15.03 -3.69 -28.42
N THR A 358 -15.44 -4.29 -27.31
CA THR A 358 -15.12 -3.85 -25.95
C THR A 358 -13.61 -3.78 -25.73
N LYS A 359 -12.89 -4.84 -26.13
CA LYS A 359 -11.43 -4.91 -26.04
C LYS A 359 -10.73 -3.83 -26.85
N LEU A 360 -11.17 -3.60 -28.10
CA LEU A 360 -10.61 -2.58 -28.97
C LEU A 360 -10.87 -1.16 -28.43
N THR A 361 -12.08 -0.87 -27.95
CA THR A 361 -12.40 0.44 -27.34
C THR A 361 -11.53 0.72 -26.12
N ASN A 362 -11.31 -0.27 -25.26
CA ASN A 362 -10.49 -0.14 -24.06
C ASN A 362 -9.05 0.25 -24.39
N GLU A 363 -8.44 -0.48 -25.32
CA GLU A 363 -7.07 -0.16 -25.75
C GLU A 363 -7.00 1.16 -26.54
N TRP A 364 -8.03 1.49 -27.33
CA TRP A 364 -8.14 2.79 -27.98
C TRP A 364 -8.09 3.94 -26.97
N LYS A 365 -8.73 3.77 -25.81
CA LYS A 365 -8.67 4.70 -24.67
C LYS A 365 -7.36 4.65 -23.87
N ARG A 366 -6.39 3.84 -24.31
CA ARG A 366 -5.10 3.59 -23.64
C ARG A 366 -5.24 2.91 -22.28
N MET A 367 -6.26 2.08 -22.13
CA MET A 367 -6.48 1.30 -20.92
C MET A 367 -5.94 -0.12 -21.11
N ASN A 368 -5.21 -0.60 -20.12
CA ASN A 368 -4.81 -1.99 -20.02
C ASN A 368 -5.99 -2.87 -19.57
N ALA A 369 -5.75 -4.18 -19.48
CA ALA A 369 -6.68 -5.10 -18.86
C ALA A 369 -6.99 -4.65 -17.43
N MET A 370 -8.27 -4.70 -17.05
CA MET A 370 -8.71 -4.29 -15.72
C MET A 370 -8.60 -5.46 -14.75
N ASP A 371 -7.97 -5.25 -13.60
CA ASP A 371 -7.87 -6.27 -12.56
C ASP A 371 -8.51 -5.75 -11.27
N LEU A 372 -9.02 -6.65 -10.44
CA LEU A 372 -9.63 -6.32 -9.15
C LEU A 372 -8.57 -6.17 -8.05
N THR A 373 -7.62 -7.09 -8.07
CA THR A 373 -6.49 -7.12 -7.15
C THR A 373 -5.21 -6.94 -7.96
N ASP A 374 -4.19 -6.30 -7.40
CA ASP A 374 -2.93 -6.10 -8.14
C ASP A 374 -2.07 -7.36 -8.18
N VAL A 375 -2.17 -8.19 -7.14
CA VAL A 375 -1.26 -9.30 -6.86
C VAL A 375 -2.04 -10.62 -6.89
N TYR A 376 -1.38 -11.69 -7.32
CA TYR A 376 -1.87 -13.05 -7.12
C TYR A 376 -1.30 -13.63 -5.83
N TYR A 377 -2.16 -14.12 -4.93
CA TYR A 377 -1.72 -14.79 -3.71
C TYR A 377 -1.87 -16.32 -3.76
N ASP A 378 -0.89 -17.01 -3.17
CA ASP A 378 -0.81 -18.46 -3.09
C ASP A 378 -1.81 -19.03 -2.06
N GLN A 379 -2.09 -18.31 -0.97
CA GLN A 379 -3.01 -18.72 0.08
C GLN A 379 -3.73 -17.54 0.71
N PHE A 380 -4.90 -17.81 1.29
CA PHE A 380 -5.66 -16.90 2.12
C PHE A 380 -5.87 -17.53 3.48
N LEU A 381 -5.72 -16.73 4.53
CA LEU A 381 -5.56 -17.20 5.90
C LEU A 381 -6.45 -16.39 6.85
N VAL A 382 -7.02 -17.10 7.82
CA VAL A 382 -7.64 -16.55 9.03
C VAL A 382 -6.84 -17.04 10.23
N ASN A 383 -6.27 -16.13 11.01
CA ASN A 383 -5.38 -16.45 12.13
C ASN A 383 -4.24 -17.42 11.71
N GLY A 384 -3.65 -17.19 10.54
CA GLY A 384 -2.51 -17.98 10.03
C GLY A 384 -2.88 -19.36 9.49
N LYS A 385 -4.17 -19.67 9.33
CA LYS A 385 -4.66 -20.95 8.79
C LYS A 385 -5.66 -20.74 7.67
N ASN A 386 -5.69 -21.63 6.68
CA ASN A 386 -6.72 -21.58 5.65
C ASN A 386 -8.11 -22.03 6.16
N GLN A 387 -8.13 -22.91 7.18
CA GLN A 387 -9.35 -23.32 7.86
C GLN A 387 -9.17 -23.23 9.38
N LEU A 388 -10.15 -22.63 10.06
CA LEU A 388 -10.19 -22.48 11.50
C LEU A 388 -11.48 -23.10 12.04
N GLU A 389 -11.37 -24.11 12.90
CA GLU A 389 -12.54 -24.75 13.53
C GLU A 389 -12.76 -24.23 14.96
N GLN A 390 -14.01 -23.95 15.30
CA GLN A 390 -14.45 -23.44 16.61
C GLN A 390 -15.64 -24.30 17.11
N PRO A 391 -15.35 -25.53 17.60
CA PRO A 391 -16.36 -26.52 17.95
C PRO A 391 -17.14 -26.22 19.25
N GLN A 392 -16.75 -25.21 20.01
CA GLN A 392 -17.34 -24.94 21.32
C GLN A 392 -18.78 -24.40 21.29
N PHE A 393 -19.30 -24.01 20.12
CA PHE A 393 -20.60 -23.34 19.98
C PHE A 393 -21.76 -24.30 19.71
N LYS A 394 -22.93 -23.96 20.25
CA LYS A 394 -24.17 -24.75 20.17
C LYS A 394 -25.31 -23.93 19.59
N ALA A 395 -26.38 -24.60 19.20
CA ALA A 395 -27.60 -23.95 18.71
C ALA A 395 -28.10 -22.87 19.67
N GLY A 396 -28.41 -21.69 19.14
CA GLY A 396 -28.85 -20.52 19.89
C GLY A 396 -27.73 -19.61 20.41
N ASP A 397 -26.47 -20.07 20.40
CA ASP A 397 -25.34 -19.23 20.80
C ASP A 397 -25.19 -18.04 19.84
N LYS A 398 -24.91 -16.87 20.42
CA LYS A 398 -24.52 -15.66 19.69
C LYS A 398 -23.04 -15.46 19.86
N VAL A 399 -22.32 -15.43 18.74
CA VAL A 399 -20.87 -15.33 18.71
C VAL A 399 -20.49 -14.01 18.08
N ARG A 400 -19.68 -13.21 18.78
CA ARG A 400 -19.07 -12.01 18.22
C ARG A 400 -17.73 -12.37 17.58
N LEU A 401 -17.55 -11.98 16.33
CA LEU A 401 -16.29 -12.06 15.61
C LEU A 401 -15.72 -10.64 15.51
N ARG A 402 -14.51 -10.44 16.03
CA ARG A 402 -13.75 -9.19 15.95
C ARG A 402 -12.75 -9.31 14.81
N ILE A 403 -13.09 -8.76 13.66
CA ILE A 403 -12.40 -9.04 12.41
C ILE A 403 -11.52 -7.84 12.05
N ALA A 404 -10.25 -8.08 11.75
CA ALA A 404 -9.37 -7.10 11.14
C ALA A 404 -8.82 -7.66 9.82
N ASN A 405 -8.82 -6.85 8.77
CA ASN A 405 -8.10 -7.17 7.56
C ASN A 405 -6.64 -6.71 7.69
N GLY A 406 -5.75 -7.64 8.04
CA GLY A 406 -4.31 -7.40 8.11
C GLY A 406 -3.57 -7.80 6.84
N GLY A 407 -4.28 -7.89 5.71
CA GLY A 407 -3.69 -8.11 4.39
C GLY A 407 -2.82 -6.95 3.92
N ALA A 408 -1.90 -7.24 3.00
CA ALA A 408 -1.07 -6.25 2.34
C ALA A 408 -1.78 -5.54 1.18
N SER A 409 -2.73 -6.18 0.50
CA SER A 409 -3.41 -5.56 -0.65
C SER A 409 -4.84 -6.03 -0.94
N ASP A 410 -5.30 -7.16 -0.39
CA ASP A 410 -6.57 -7.75 -0.80
C ASP A 410 -7.76 -7.35 0.09
N TYR A 411 -8.90 -7.20 -0.57
CA TYR A 411 -10.22 -7.03 0.04
C TYR A 411 -10.89 -8.39 0.21
N PHE A 412 -11.72 -8.54 1.25
CA PHE A 412 -12.42 -9.79 1.50
C PHE A 412 -13.94 -9.63 1.57
N TRP A 413 -14.64 -10.43 0.78
CA TRP A 413 -16.06 -10.71 0.96
C TRP A 413 -16.26 -11.68 2.13
N LEU A 414 -17.13 -11.28 3.06
CA LEU A 414 -17.52 -12.06 4.23
C LEU A 414 -18.98 -12.48 4.11
N SER A 415 -19.24 -13.78 4.24
CA SER A 415 -20.59 -14.34 4.25
C SER A 415 -20.72 -15.47 5.28
N TYR A 416 -21.95 -15.73 5.74
CA TYR A 416 -22.21 -16.72 6.77
C TYR A 416 -23.30 -17.71 6.33
N ALA A 417 -23.01 -19.01 6.45
CA ALA A 417 -23.93 -20.07 6.06
C ALA A 417 -25.14 -20.23 7.01
N GLY A 418 -25.03 -19.72 8.25
CA GLY A 418 -26.09 -19.83 9.26
C GLY A 418 -27.12 -18.71 9.22
N GLY A 419 -27.09 -17.81 8.23
CA GLY A 419 -28.07 -16.73 8.07
C GLY A 419 -27.43 -15.35 7.99
N LYS A 420 -28.12 -14.33 8.51
CA LYS A 420 -27.67 -12.93 8.47
C LYS A 420 -26.48 -12.69 9.42
N ILE A 421 -25.66 -11.72 9.04
CA ILE A 421 -24.58 -11.16 9.84
C ILE A 421 -25.08 -9.85 10.43
N ALA A 422 -24.97 -9.66 11.74
CA ALA A 422 -25.27 -8.39 12.38
C ALA A 422 -23.97 -7.59 12.62
N VAL A 423 -23.78 -6.50 11.89
CA VAL A 423 -22.63 -5.59 12.07
C VAL A 423 -22.91 -4.68 13.26
N VAL A 424 -22.00 -4.65 14.24
CA VAL A 424 -22.19 -3.93 15.52
C VAL A 424 -21.09 -2.91 15.84
N ALA A 425 -19.92 -3.01 15.19
CA ALA A 425 -18.88 -1.99 15.25
C ALA A 425 -18.10 -1.93 13.93
N SER A 426 -17.50 -0.78 13.65
CA SER A 426 -16.56 -0.55 12.55
C SER A 426 -15.38 0.29 13.03
N ASP A 427 -14.15 -0.13 12.71
CA ASP A 427 -12.90 0.58 12.99
C ASP A 427 -12.72 0.97 14.47
N GLY A 428 -13.13 0.07 15.37
CA GLY A 428 -13.10 0.27 16.83
C GLY A 428 -14.32 0.98 17.40
N ASN A 429 -15.18 1.57 16.57
CA ASN A 429 -16.33 2.37 16.98
C ASN A 429 -17.65 1.59 16.89
N ASP A 430 -18.50 1.70 17.91
CA ASP A 430 -19.84 1.09 17.89
C ASP A 430 -20.73 1.70 16.82
N VAL A 431 -21.59 0.88 16.23
CA VAL A 431 -22.69 1.30 15.35
C VAL A 431 -24.02 0.73 15.85
N GLU A 432 -25.13 1.40 15.51
CA GLU A 432 -26.44 0.77 15.63
C GLU A 432 -26.45 -0.54 14.81
N PRO A 433 -26.88 -1.69 15.38
CA PRO A 433 -26.77 -2.97 14.69
C PRO A 433 -27.47 -3.00 13.33
N VAL A 434 -26.78 -3.51 12.31
CA VAL A 434 -27.28 -3.65 10.93
C VAL A 434 -27.20 -5.11 10.49
N GLU A 435 -28.29 -5.69 10.02
CA GLU A 435 -28.32 -7.04 9.45
C GLU A 435 -28.04 -7.04 7.95
N VAL A 436 -27.08 -7.85 7.52
CA VAL A 436 -26.66 -8.00 6.12
C VAL A 436 -26.48 -9.48 5.78
N ASP A 437 -26.57 -9.82 4.49
CA ASP A 437 -26.19 -11.15 4.00
C ASP A 437 -24.67 -11.28 3.82
N ARG A 438 -24.04 -10.16 3.46
CA ARG A 438 -22.59 -10.08 3.22
C ARG A 438 -22.08 -8.66 3.45
N LEU A 439 -20.77 -8.57 3.66
CA LEU A 439 -20.04 -7.32 3.61
C LEU A 439 -18.70 -7.54 2.92
N ILE A 440 -18.10 -6.48 2.39
CA ILE A 440 -16.70 -6.47 1.97
C ILE A 440 -15.91 -5.68 3.01
N ILE A 441 -14.78 -6.23 3.45
CA ILE A 441 -13.84 -5.58 4.35
C ILE A 441 -12.61 -5.16 3.55
N ALA A 442 -12.32 -3.86 3.55
CA ALA A 442 -11.15 -3.31 2.89
C ALA A 442 -9.87 -3.61 3.66
N VAL A 443 -8.71 -3.41 3.02
CA VAL A 443 -7.42 -3.52 3.71
C VAL A 443 -7.44 -2.57 4.92
N SER A 444 -7.17 -3.12 6.10
CA SER A 444 -7.07 -2.41 7.38
C SER A 444 -8.36 -1.93 8.04
N GLU A 445 -9.51 -2.13 7.40
CA GLU A 445 -10.78 -1.99 8.11
C GLU A 445 -10.90 -3.05 9.22
N THR A 446 -11.63 -2.69 10.28
CA THR A 446 -12.09 -3.64 11.28
C THR A 446 -13.61 -3.63 11.39
N TYR A 447 -14.19 -4.81 11.63
CA TYR A 447 -15.62 -4.96 11.89
C TYR A 447 -15.82 -5.93 13.05
N ASP A 448 -16.69 -5.54 13.99
CA ASP A 448 -17.29 -6.50 14.91
C ASP A 448 -18.62 -6.94 14.34
N VAL A 449 -18.78 -8.25 14.18
CA VAL A 449 -20.03 -8.85 13.71
C VAL A 449 -20.53 -9.89 14.69
N VAL A 450 -21.84 -10.01 14.82
CA VAL A 450 -22.51 -11.04 15.62
C VAL A 450 -23.24 -12.00 14.69
N VAL A 451 -22.97 -13.29 14.85
CA VAL A 451 -23.66 -14.38 14.16
C VAL A 451 -24.34 -15.29 15.18
N THR A 452 -25.49 -15.85 14.82
CA THR A 452 -26.22 -16.80 15.66
C THR A 452 -26.08 -18.20 15.08
N ILE A 453 -25.78 -19.20 15.91
CA ILE A 453 -25.74 -20.61 15.49
C ILE A 453 -27.17 -21.16 15.40
N PRO A 454 -27.69 -21.52 14.22
CA PRO A 454 -29.10 -21.93 14.08
C PRO A 454 -29.41 -23.29 14.70
N GLU A 455 -28.59 -24.30 14.38
CA GLU A 455 -28.76 -25.69 14.84
C GLU A 455 -27.42 -26.23 15.36
N ASN A 456 -27.42 -27.43 15.98
CA ASN A 456 -26.19 -28.10 16.42
C ASN A 456 -25.46 -28.73 15.22
N LYS A 457 -24.98 -27.85 14.34
CA LYS A 457 -24.21 -28.11 13.12
C LYS A 457 -23.01 -27.15 13.09
N SER A 458 -22.09 -27.39 12.17
CA SER A 458 -20.91 -26.56 11.97
C SER A 458 -21.11 -25.64 10.76
N TYR A 459 -21.37 -24.35 10.98
CA TYR A 459 -21.66 -23.37 9.93
C TYR A 459 -20.41 -22.64 9.47
N GLU A 460 -20.25 -22.50 8.16
CA GLU A 460 -19.14 -21.77 7.55
C GLU A 460 -19.35 -20.25 7.62
N PHE A 461 -18.38 -19.55 8.18
CA PHE A 461 -18.13 -18.13 7.92
C PHE A 461 -17.02 -18.06 6.87
N LEU A 462 -17.41 -17.68 5.66
CA LEU A 462 -16.58 -17.75 4.46
C LEU A 462 -15.91 -16.40 4.21
N VAL A 463 -14.59 -16.47 3.97
CA VAL A 463 -13.75 -15.32 3.61
C VAL A 463 -13.28 -15.53 2.17
N THR A 464 -13.74 -14.68 1.26
CA THR A 464 -13.44 -14.78 -0.18
C THR A 464 -12.72 -13.51 -0.63
N PRO A 465 -11.50 -13.58 -1.22
CA PRO A 465 -10.85 -12.41 -1.79
C PRO A 465 -11.71 -11.78 -2.90
N GLU A 466 -11.53 -10.49 -3.15
CA GLU A 466 -12.29 -9.75 -4.16
C GLU A 466 -12.17 -10.35 -5.58
N ASP A 467 -11.02 -10.94 -5.91
CA ASP A 467 -10.78 -11.64 -7.18
C ASP A 467 -11.46 -13.03 -7.29
N ARG A 468 -11.98 -13.55 -6.16
CA ARG A 468 -12.71 -14.82 -6.02
C ARG A 468 -11.92 -16.04 -6.50
N THR A 469 -10.59 -15.99 -6.44
CA THR A 469 -9.73 -17.07 -6.93
C THR A 469 -9.65 -18.27 -5.97
N LYS A 470 -9.73 -18.01 -4.67
CA LYS A 470 -9.65 -18.97 -3.56
C LYS A 470 -10.55 -18.52 -2.41
N PHE A 471 -10.35 -19.03 -1.20
CA PHE A 471 -11.09 -18.65 0.01
C PHE A 471 -10.37 -19.16 1.26
N ALA A 472 -10.78 -18.66 2.43
CA ALA A 472 -10.50 -19.24 3.75
C ALA A 472 -11.83 -19.42 4.52
N SER A 473 -11.85 -20.34 5.48
CA SER A 473 -13.09 -20.72 6.17
C SER A 473 -12.92 -20.72 7.68
N VAL A 474 -13.89 -20.15 8.40
CA VAL A 474 -14.07 -20.34 9.84
C VAL A 474 -15.31 -21.20 10.07
N TRP A 475 -15.17 -22.34 10.73
CA TRP A 475 -16.25 -23.27 11.02
C TRP A 475 -16.72 -23.08 12.45
N LEU A 476 -17.97 -22.66 12.64
CA LEU A 476 -18.56 -22.35 13.94
C LEU A 476 -19.55 -23.44 14.35
N GLY A 477 -19.28 -24.12 15.47
CA GLY A 477 -20.11 -25.20 16.02
C GLY A 477 -19.59 -26.60 15.70
N THR A 478 -20.37 -27.62 16.07
CA THR A 478 -20.04 -29.04 15.88
C THR A 478 -21.13 -29.78 15.13
N GLY A 479 -20.74 -30.82 14.38
CA GLY A 479 -21.67 -31.71 13.67
C GLY A 479 -21.51 -31.63 12.16
N GLU A 480 -22.61 -31.81 11.44
CA GLU A 480 -22.65 -31.70 9.98
C GLU A 480 -22.17 -30.32 9.51
N LYS A 481 -21.28 -30.26 8.51
CA LYS A 481 -20.77 -28.99 7.97
C LYS A 481 -21.77 -28.37 6.99
N VAL A 482 -22.20 -27.14 7.27
CA VAL A 482 -23.06 -26.33 6.40
C VAL A 482 -22.19 -25.27 5.73
N ALA A 483 -21.90 -25.47 4.44
CA ALA A 483 -21.03 -24.58 3.67
C ALA A 483 -21.79 -23.33 3.18
N ALA A 484 -21.08 -22.20 3.11
CA ALA A 484 -21.60 -20.97 2.53
C ALA A 484 -21.56 -21.05 1.00
N THR A 485 -22.42 -20.26 0.34
CA THR A 485 -22.43 -20.22 -1.13
C THR A 485 -21.21 -19.47 -1.63
N LYS A 486 -20.39 -20.15 -2.44
CA LYS A 486 -19.18 -19.55 -3.03
C LYS A 486 -19.53 -18.63 -4.18
N MET A 487 -18.85 -17.49 -4.25
CA MET A 487 -19.04 -16.51 -5.33
C MET A 487 -18.49 -17.02 -6.65
N LYS A 488 -19.21 -16.73 -7.75
CA LYS A 488 -18.73 -17.02 -9.11
C LYS A 488 -17.63 -16.04 -9.51
N ARG A 489 -16.73 -16.50 -10.39
CA ARG A 489 -15.65 -15.66 -10.91
C ARG A 489 -16.16 -14.37 -11.56
N PRO A 490 -15.43 -13.25 -11.42
CA PRO A 490 -15.81 -11.98 -12.00
C PRO A 490 -15.85 -12.03 -13.54
N LYS A 491 -16.81 -11.33 -14.15
CA LYS A 491 -16.92 -11.18 -15.61
C LYS A 491 -16.10 -10.00 -16.12
N TYR A 492 -14.80 -10.18 -16.32
CA TYR A 492 -13.86 -9.10 -16.68
C TYR A 492 -14.26 -8.26 -17.91
N PHE A 493 -14.79 -8.86 -18.98
CA PHE A 493 -15.22 -8.08 -20.15
C PHE A 493 -16.50 -7.26 -19.92
N ALA A 494 -17.35 -7.65 -18.98
CA ALA A 494 -18.50 -6.83 -18.59
C ALA A 494 -18.01 -5.57 -17.86
N GLY A 495 -17.08 -5.74 -16.92
CA GLY A 495 -16.44 -4.63 -16.22
C GLY A 495 -15.70 -3.70 -17.16
N MET A 496 -14.91 -4.26 -18.10
CA MET A 496 -14.24 -3.47 -19.14
C MET A 496 -15.23 -2.65 -19.99
N LYS A 497 -16.38 -3.22 -20.34
CA LYS A 497 -17.40 -2.50 -21.11
C LYS A 497 -17.94 -1.30 -20.34
N MET A 498 -18.24 -1.48 -19.06
CA MET A 498 -18.71 -0.40 -18.21
C MET A 498 -17.64 0.69 -18.03
N MET A 499 -16.40 0.27 -17.77
CA MET A 499 -15.27 1.19 -17.63
C MET A 499 -15.00 1.98 -18.91
N ASN A 500 -15.21 1.37 -20.08
CA ASN A 500 -15.17 2.10 -21.35
C ASN A 500 -16.19 3.23 -21.41
N ASP A 501 -17.36 3.12 -20.79
CA ASP A 501 -18.34 4.21 -20.82
C ASP A 501 -17.99 5.31 -19.80
N MET A 502 -17.17 4.98 -18.80
CA MET A 502 -16.82 5.84 -17.66
C MET A 502 -15.47 6.56 -17.77
N MET A 503 -14.58 6.19 -18.70
CA MET A 503 -13.28 6.84 -18.87
C MET A 503 -13.21 7.68 -20.15
N ASP A 504 -12.72 8.91 -20.08
CA ASP A 504 -12.45 9.75 -21.25
C ASP A 504 -11.09 9.44 -21.91
N MET A 505 -10.83 10.03 -23.09
CA MET A 505 -9.55 9.86 -23.81
C MET A 505 -8.34 10.52 -23.12
N LYS A 506 -8.57 11.30 -22.04
CA LYS A 506 -7.54 11.93 -21.21
C LYS A 506 -7.25 11.09 -19.94
N GLY A 507 -7.96 9.97 -19.77
CA GLY A 507 -7.84 9.09 -18.61
C GLY A 507 -8.51 9.65 -17.35
N ASN A 508 -9.47 10.56 -17.47
CA ASN A 508 -10.34 10.95 -16.36
C ASN A 508 -11.54 10.01 -16.30
N LEU A 509 -11.99 9.76 -15.08
CA LEU A 509 -13.31 9.19 -14.88
C LEU A 509 -14.37 10.28 -15.03
N VAL A 510 -15.42 9.96 -15.75
CA VAL A 510 -16.54 10.86 -16.01
C VAL A 510 -17.73 10.32 -15.22
N GLU A 511 -18.26 11.15 -14.33
CA GLU A 511 -19.48 10.82 -13.59
C GLU A 511 -20.62 10.56 -14.58
N MET A 512 -21.32 9.45 -14.41
CA MET A 512 -22.49 9.13 -15.23
C MET A 512 -23.69 9.95 -14.76
N GLU A 513 -24.39 10.56 -15.72
CA GLU A 513 -25.57 11.39 -15.43
C GLU A 513 -26.63 10.55 -14.67
N GLY A 514 -27.01 11.02 -13.48
CA GLY A 514 -27.99 10.35 -12.62
C GLY A 514 -27.43 9.33 -11.61
N MET A 515 -26.11 9.07 -11.57
CA MET A 515 -25.49 8.19 -10.57
C MET A 515 -24.54 8.96 -9.65
N LEU A 516 -24.99 9.21 -8.41
CA LEU A 516 -24.14 9.78 -7.36
C LEU A 516 -23.36 8.65 -6.67
N MET A 517 -22.08 8.54 -7.00
CA MET A 517 -21.15 7.58 -6.42
C MET A 517 -20.63 8.12 -5.07
N GLN A 518 -21.19 7.63 -3.97
CA GLN A 518 -20.80 8.01 -2.60
C GLN A 518 -21.17 6.89 -1.60
N ASN A 519 -20.44 6.81 -0.49
CA ASN A 519 -20.70 5.96 0.68
C ASN A 519 -21.05 4.48 0.38
N GLN A 520 -20.45 3.92 -0.66
CA GLN A 520 -20.62 2.56 -1.15
C GLN A 520 -22.07 2.16 -1.47
N ILE A 521 -22.96 3.12 -1.67
CA ILE A 521 -24.38 2.85 -1.96
C ILE A 521 -24.51 1.97 -3.21
N MET A 522 -23.66 2.24 -4.20
CA MET A 522 -23.56 1.46 -5.42
C MET A 522 -22.22 0.73 -5.46
N ASP A 523 -22.23 -0.54 -5.06
CA ASP A 523 -21.04 -1.39 -5.05
C ASP A 523 -20.54 -1.66 -6.47
N MET A 524 -19.37 -1.12 -6.81
CA MET A 524 -18.76 -1.30 -8.13
C MET A 524 -18.35 -2.72 -8.43
N ASN A 525 -18.17 -3.61 -7.45
CA ASN A 525 -18.00 -5.02 -7.75
C ASN A 525 -19.27 -5.63 -8.34
N THR A 526 -20.42 -5.28 -7.77
CA THR A 526 -21.71 -5.76 -8.26
C THR A 526 -22.07 -5.14 -9.61
N VAL A 527 -21.73 -3.86 -9.83
CA VAL A 527 -22.03 -3.14 -11.08
C VAL A 527 -21.04 -3.51 -12.20
N MET A 528 -19.73 -3.57 -11.94
CA MET A 528 -18.71 -3.98 -12.92
C MET A 528 -18.76 -5.48 -13.23
N TYR A 529 -19.08 -6.31 -12.24
CA TYR A 529 -19.04 -7.76 -12.37
C TYR A 529 -20.38 -8.39 -12.00
N PRO A 530 -21.42 -8.21 -12.83
CA PRO A 530 -22.77 -8.65 -12.51
C PRO A 530 -22.82 -10.15 -12.20
N GLU A 531 -23.17 -10.44 -10.95
CA GLU A 531 -23.35 -11.78 -10.41
C GLU A 531 -24.68 -12.34 -10.90
N ILE A 532 -24.65 -13.35 -11.79
CA ILE A 532 -25.88 -14.07 -12.12
C ILE A 532 -26.17 -15.03 -10.96
N THR A 533 -27.10 -14.62 -10.11
CA THR A 533 -27.74 -15.45 -9.09
C THR A 533 -29.14 -15.85 -9.56
N GLY A 534 -29.24 -16.88 -10.41
CA GLY A 534 -30.51 -17.41 -10.95
C GLY A 534 -30.32 -18.33 -12.18
N GLU A 535 -31.32 -19.15 -12.51
CA GLU A 535 -31.36 -19.93 -13.76
C GLU A 535 -31.64 -19.04 -14.98
N GLU A 536 -30.90 -19.25 -16.08
CA GLU A 536 -31.15 -18.55 -17.36
C GLU A 536 -32.51 -18.98 -17.95
N LYS A 537 -33.55 -18.17 -17.76
CA LYS A 537 -34.77 -18.35 -18.56
C LYS A 537 -34.50 -18.01 -20.03
N SER A 538 -34.90 -18.92 -20.90
CA SER A 538 -34.63 -18.87 -22.34
C SER A 538 -35.18 -17.60 -23.02
N LYS A 539 -34.44 -17.12 -24.04
CA LYS A 539 -34.58 -15.86 -24.80
C LYS A 539 -35.91 -15.62 -25.57
N LYS A 540 -37.05 -16.21 -25.17
CA LYS A 540 -38.30 -16.12 -25.96
C LYS A 540 -39.40 -15.20 -25.43
N GLU A 541 -39.29 -14.59 -24.26
CA GLU A 541 -40.37 -13.74 -23.71
C GLU A 541 -40.09 -12.24 -23.61
N ILE A 542 -38.95 -11.73 -24.06
CA ILE A 542 -38.70 -10.28 -24.08
C ILE A 542 -39.09 -9.72 -25.46
N LYS A 543 -40.38 -9.41 -25.65
CA LYS A 543 -40.82 -8.54 -26.75
C LYS A 543 -41.76 -7.43 -26.27
N LYS A 544 -41.32 -6.20 -26.59
CA LYS A 544 -42.07 -4.96 -26.79
C LYS A 544 -42.63 -4.25 -25.53
N ASN A 545 -41.81 -3.40 -24.93
CA ASN A 545 -42.01 -1.93 -24.94
C ASN A 545 -41.06 -1.22 -23.96
N SER A 546 -39.91 -0.76 -24.45
CA SER A 546 -39.23 0.49 -24.04
C SER A 546 -37.88 0.60 -24.77
N MET A 547 -37.71 1.69 -25.52
CA MET A 547 -36.42 2.20 -25.98
C MET A 547 -35.92 3.13 -24.86
N GLN A 548 -34.66 3.20 -24.41
CA GLN A 548 -33.40 2.61 -24.85
C GLN A 548 -32.36 2.85 -23.73
N GLY A 549 -31.72 1.78 -23.24
CA GLY A 549 -30.29 1.83 -22.88
C GLY A 549 -29.87 2.16 -21.45
N MET A 550 -30.37 1.44 -20.44
CA MET A 550 -29.64 0.93 -19.26
C MET A 550 -30.63 0.32 -18.27
N ASN A 551 -31.20 -0.85 -18.59
CA ASN A 551 -31.94 -1.63 -17.59
C ASN A 551 -30.92 -2.39 -16.72
N MET A 552 -30.54 -1.76 -15.61
CA MET A 552 -29.78 -2.35 -14.51
C MET A 552 -30.69 -3.18 -13.57
N GLU A 553 -31.70 -3.84 -14.12
CA GLU A 553 -32.52 -4.81 -13.39
C GLU A 553 -32.10 -6.21 -13.83
N ALA A 554 -30.91 -6.61 -13.40
CA ALA A 554 -30.71 -8.03 -13.15
C ALA A 554 -31.47 -8.30 -11.84
N GLU A 555 -32.64 -8.93 -11.91
CA GLU A 555 -33.37 -9.42 -10.74
C GLU A 555 -32.47 -10.39 -9.97
N THR A 556 -31.70 -9.86 -9.04
CA THR A 556 -31.03 -10.60 -7.97
C THR A 556 -32.07 -10.86 -6.88
N PRO A 557 -32.14 -12.04 -6.24
CA PRO A 557 -32.76 -12.10 -4.92
C PRO A 557 -32.12 -11.00 -4.05
N ASP A 558 -32.90 -10.31 -3.23
CA ASP A 558 -32.49 -9.13 -2.44
C ASP A 558 -31.35 -9.45 -1.45
N ILE A 559 -30.11 -9.61 -1.95
CA ILE A 559 -28.90 -9.76 -1.13
C ILE A 559 -28.61 -8.38 -0.55
N VAL A 560 -28.75 -8.26 0.77
CA VAL A 560 -28.40 -7.06 1.50
C VAL A 560 -26.88 -7.06 1.69
N THR A 561 -26.19 -6.20 0.96
CA THR A 561 -24.74 -5.96 1.13
C THR A 561 -24.53 -4.71 1.98
N LEU A 562 -23.64 -4.77 2.96
CA LEU A 562 -23.26 -3.61 3.76
C LEU A 562 -22.75 -2.47 2.86
N ASN A 563 -23.25 -1.26 3.09
CA ASN A 563 -22.68 -0.01 2.59
C ASN A 563 -22.58 1.01 3.74
N TYR A 564 -21.82 2.08 3.54
CA TYR A 564 -21.56 3.04 4.61
C TYR A 564 -22.78 3.84 5.04
N ASN A 565 -23.79 4.07 4.18
CA ASN A 565 -25.03 4.76 4.59
C ASN A 565 -25.83 3.99 5.65
N MET A 566 -25.66 2.67 5.71
CA MET A 566 -26.33 1.83 6.72
C MET A 566 -25.71 2.02 8.11
N LEU A 567 -24.46 2.44 8.20
CA LEU A 567 -23.75 2.62 9.47
C LEU A 567 -24.20 3.90 10.16
N LYS A 568 -24.52 3.81 11.45
CA LYS A 568 -24.92 4.95 12.25
C LYS A 568 -24.31 4.84 13.63
N SER A 569 -23.74 5.93 14.15
CA SER A 569 -23.23 5.94 15.52
C SER A 569 -24.39 5.87 16.52
N PRO A 570 -24.29 5.09 17.61
CA PRO A 570 -25.29 5.09 18.68
C PRO A 570 -25.28 6.38 19.50
N THR A 571 -24.27 7.24 19.33
CA THR A 571 -24.10 8.51 20.05
C THR A 571 -23.86 9.66 19.08
N LYS A 572 -24.01 10.91 19.54
CA LYS A 572 -23.77 12.08 18.70
C LYS A 572 -22.26 12.24 18.47
N THR A 573 -21.85 12.36 17.22
CA THR A 573 -20.45 12.52 16.80
C THR A 573 -20.12 13.94 16.35
N SER A 574 -21.01 14.91 16.59
CA SER A 574 -20.88 16.27 16.09
C SER A 574 -19.60 16.98 16.59
N LEU A 575 -18.89 17.63 15.66
CA LEU A 575 -17.73 18.46 15.99
C LEU A 575 -18.14 19.81 16.58
N PRO A 576 -17.23 20.53 17.28
CA PRO A 576 -17.51 21.87 17.81
C PRO A 576 -17.99 22.82 16.71
N LYS A 577 -19.17 23.44 16.89
CA LYS A 577 -19.82 24.27 15.85
C LYS A 577 -19.12 25.63 15.64
N ASP A 578 -18.48 26.15 16.69
CA ASP A 578 -17.78 27.44 16.65
C ASP A 578 -16.31 27.33 16.18
N ALA A 579 -15.84 26.11 15.94
CA ALA A 579 -14.48 25.88 15.45
C ALA A 579 -14.35 26.26 13.97
N PRO A 580 -13.25 26.91 13.56
CA PRO A 580 -13.01 27.24 12.16
C PRO A 580 -12.91 25.97 11.31
N VAL A 581 -13.57 25.96 10.16
CA VAL A 581 -13.56 24.83 9.22
C VAL A 581 -12.52 25.07 8.14
N LYS A 582 -11.62 24.10 7.96
CA LYS A 582 -10.66 24.06 6.85
C LYS A 582 -11.02 22.95 5.88
N GLU A 583 -11.47 23.33 4.70
CA GLU A 583 -11.83 22.38 3.64
C GLU A 583 -10.62 22.07 2.75
N LEU A 584 -10.37 20.78 2.53
CA LEU A 584 -9.31 20.24 1.70
C LEU A 584 -9.93 19.28 0.68
N LYS A 585 -9.51 19.39 -0.57
CA LYS A 585 -10.00 18.55 -1.67
C LYS A 585 -8.83 17.78 -2.25
N PHE A 586 -8.97 16.47 -2.37
CA PHE A 586 -7.95 15.61 -2.97
C PHE A 586 -8.56 14.72 -4.04
N ASN A 587 -7.87 14.61 -5.16
CA ASN A 587 -8.19 13.64 -6.19
C ASN A 587 -7.23 12.46 -6.06
N LEU A 588 -7.76 11.26 -5.79
CA LEU A 588 -6.98 10.03 -5.87
C LEU A 588 -6.73 9.72 -7.34
N THR A 589 -5.47 9.51 -7.69
CA THR A 589 -5.02 9.35 -9.07
C THR A 589 -3.95 8.27 -9.16
N GLY A 590 -3.84 7.64 -10.32
CA GLY A 590 -2.81 6.63 -10.51
C GLY A 590 -2.49 6.37 -11.98
N ASN A 591 -1.43 5.58 -12.17
CA ASN A 591 -1.03 5.02 -13.44
C ASN A 591 -0.75 3.53 -13.24
N MET A 592 -1.66 2.69 -13.71
CA MET A 592 -1.56 1.23 -13.57
C MET A 592 -0.35 0.64 -14.33
N ASN A 593 0.01 1.20 -15.48
CA ASN A 593 1.10 0.68 -16.32
C ASN A 593 2.47 0.90 -15.70
N ARG A 594 2.60 1.96 -14.90
CA ARG A 594 3.84 2.33 -14.21
C ARG A 594 3.77 2.07 -12.71
N TYR A 595 2.62 1.62 -12.23
CA TYR A 595 2.28 1.40 -10.83
C TYR A 595 2.62 2.60 -9.93
N VAL A 596 2.18 3.78 -10.35
CA VAL A 596 2.38 5.04 -9.60
C VAL A 596 1.04 5.49 -9.04
N TRP A 597 0.96 5.71 -7.74
CA TRP A 597 -0.27 6.04 -7.01
C TRP A 597 -0.09 7.33 -6.22
N SER A 598 -1.05 8.24 -6.31
CA SER A 598 -0.85 9.61 -5.81
C SER A 598 -2.15 10.34 -5.51
N LEU A 599 -2.06 11.36 -4.66
CA LEU A 599 -3.12 12.36 -4.50
C LEU A 599 -2.75 13.56 -5.38
N ASP A 600 -3.69 14.13 -6.12
CA ASP A 600 -3.47 15.28 -7.03
C ASP A 600 -2.22 15.17 -7.91
N ASN A 601 -1.94 13.97 -8.44
CA ASN A 601 -0.76 13.65 -9.25
C ASN A 601 0.60 13.96 -8.55
N LYS A 602 0.65 13.99 -7.22
CA LYS A 602 1.89 14.12 -6.44
C LYS A 602 2.01 12.96 -5.47
N VAL A 603 3.12 12.24 -5.56
CA VAL A 603 3.51 11.26 -4.54
C VAL A 603 3.98 11.96 -3.27
N VAL A 604 4.15 11.22 -2.17
CA VAL A 604 4.64 11.76 -0.88
C VAL A 604 5.87 12.64 -1.08
N SER A 605 6.89 12.15 -1.79
CA SER A 605 8.13 12.91 -2.02
C SER A 605 8.05 14.11 -2.97
N GLU A 606 6.92 14.28 -3.66
CA GLU A 606 6.61 15.42 -4.55
C GLU A 606 5.65 16.42 -3.90
N SER A 607 5.22 16.17 -2.65
CA SER A 607 4.25 16.98 -1.93
C SER A 607 4.83 17.61 -0.66
N ASP A 608 4.36 18.83 -0.35
CA ASP A 608 4.63 19.46 0.94
C ASP A 608 3.69 18.88 2.01
N LYS A 609 4.07 19.05 3.28
CA LYS A 609 3.18 18.71 4.41
C LYS A 609 1.95 19.61 4.39
N ILE A 610 0.79 19.05 4.72
CA ILE A 610 -0.46 19.77 4.85
C ILE A 610 -0.49 20.43 6.22
N LEU A 611 -0.33 21.75 6.24
CA LEU A 611 -0.35 22.53 7.47
C LEU A 611 -1.78 22.66 8.01
N ILE A 612 -2.03 22.34 9.28
CA ILE A 612 -3.32 22.48 9.98
C ILE A 612 -3.12 23.15 11.35
N LYS A 613 -4.17 23.75 11.92
CA LYS A 613 -4.09 24.37 13.25
C LYS A 613 -4.86 23.57 14.28
N LYS A 614 -4.34 23.57 15.51
CA LYS A 614 -5.04 22.96 16.63
C LYS A 614 -6.37 23.67 16.89
N GLY A 615 -7.45 22.90 17.02
CA GLY A 615 -8.82 23.37 17.21
C GLY A 615 -9.62 23.57 15.91
N GLU A 616 -9.01 23.48 14.73
CA GLU A 616 -9.74 23.52 13.45
C GLU A 616 -10.55 22.24 13.24
N ASN A 617 -11.73 22.37 12.63
CA ASN A 617 -12.43 21.24 12.03
C ASN A 617 -11.90 21.07 10.59
N ILE A 618 -11.23 19.96 10.33
CA ILE A 618 -10.70 19.66 9.00
C ILE A 618 -11.75 18.86 8.26
N ARG A 619 -12.19 19.38 7.11
CA ARG A 619 -13.07 18.69 6.17
C ARG A 619 -12.28 18.23 4.97
N ILE A 620 -12.22 16.93 4.74
CA ILE A 620 -11.52 16.33 3.61
C ILE A 620 -12.57 15.81 2.63
N ILE A 621 -12.53 16.28 1.39
CA ILE A 621 -13.35 15.76 0.29
C ILE A 621 -12.42 14.98 -0.64
N LEU A 622 -12.67 13.68 -0.73
CA LEU A 622 -11.89 12.75 -1.54
C LEU A 622 -12.69 12.41 -2.78
N TYR A 623 -12.06 12.49 -3.94
CA TYR A 623 -12.63 12.01 -5.20
C TYR A 623 -11.69 10.97 -5.80
N ASN A 624 -12.16 9.76 -6.05
CA ASN A 624 -11.35 8.74 -6.68
C ASN A 624 -11.45 8.79 -8.20
N ASN A 625 -10.42 9.35 -8.83
CA ASN A 625 -10.28 9.45 -10.27
C ASN A 625 -9.39 8.33 -10.86
N SER A 626 -9.34 7.18 -10.19
CA SER A 626 -8.59 6.00 -10.62
C SER A 626 -9.51 4.78 -10.74
N MET A 627 -9.08 3.77 -11.52
CA MET A 627 -9.87 2.56 -11.75
C MET A 627 -9.81 1.52 -10.61
N MET A 628 -9.12 1.86 -9.51
CA MET A 628 -8.94 0.96 -8.36
C MET A 628 -9.60 1.54 -7.12
N ARG A 629 -9.99 0.67 -6.20
CA ARG A 629 -10.39 1.05 -4.84
C ARG A 629 -9.17 1.49 -4.03
N HIS A 630 -9.36 2.39 -3.08
CA HIS A 630 -8.30 2.85 -2.18
C HIS A 630 -8.81 2.99 -0.76
N PRO A 631 -8.31 2.18 0.20
CA PRO A 631 -8.64 2.33 1.60
C PRO A 631 -7.72 3.39 2.22
N MET A 632 -8.25 4.60 2.42
CA MET A 632 -7.52 5.77 2.90
C MET A 632 -7.57 5.84 4.43
N HIS A 633 -6.42 5.66 5.08
CA HIS A 633 -6.26 5.68 6.53
C HIS A 633 -5.64 7.00 7.01
N LEU A 634 -6.13 7.54 8.13
CA LEU A 634 -5.56 8.69 8.83
C LEU A 634 -5.06 8.27 10.22
N HIS A 635 -3.79 8.51 10.49
CA HIS A 635 -3.20 8.23 11.79
C HIS A 635 -3.69 9.20 12.87
N GLY A 636 -3.75 8.72 14.11
CA GLY A 636 -3.97 9.51 15.32
C GLY A 636 -5.37 10.12 15.49
N HIS A 637 -6.27 9.92 14.53
CA HIS A 637 -7.62 10.49 14.54
C HIS A 637 -8.61 9.49 14.00
N ASP A 638 -9.78 9.43 14.64
CA ASP A 638 -10.99 9.01 13.94
C ASP A 638 -11.60 10.25 13.28
N PHE A 639 -12.25 10.02 12.14
CA PHE A 639 -13.03 11.01 11.42
C PHE A 639 -14.49 10.56 11.31
N ARG A 640 -15.37 11.55 11.22
CA ARG A 640 -16.76 11.35 10.85
C ARG A 640 -16.84 11.11 9.35
N LEU A 641 -17.49 10.03 8.95
CA LEU A 641 -17.88 9.84 7.56
C LEU A 641 -19.26 10.45 7.34
N LEU A 642 -19.36 11.50 6.51
CA LEU A 642 -20.63 12.16 6.23
C LEU A 642 -21.48 11.32 5.27
N ASN A 643 -22.19 10.34 5.84
CA ASN A 643 -22.97 9.32 5.14
C ASN A 643 -24.50 9.56 5.18
N GLY A 644 -24.94 10.79 5.44
CA GLY A 644 -26.36 11.12 5.57
C GLY A 644 -27.00 10.92 6.95
N GLN A 645 -26.28 10.35 7.94
CA GLN A 645 -26.80 10.16 9.30
C GLN A 645 -26.74 11.41 10.21
N GLY A 646 -26.40 12.58 9.65
CA GLY A 646 -26.43 13.87 10.36
C GLY A 646 -25.52 13.92 11.60
N GLU A 647 -26.09 14.27 12.77
CA GLU A 647 -25.35 14.33 14.05
C GLU A 647 -24.84 12.96 14.52
N TYR A 648 -25.28 11.86 13.89
CA TYR A 648 -24.97 10.46 14.22
C TYR A 648 -24.14 9.76 13.12
N ALA A 649 -23.46 10.54 12.27
CA ALA A 649 -22.46 10.02 11.33
C ALA A 649 -21.49 9.05 12.03
N PRO A 650 -21.16 7.88 11.44
CA PRO A 650 -20.24 6.91 12.03
C PRO A 650 -18.83 7.50 12.12
N MET A 651 -18.09 7.08 13.15
CA MET A 651 -16.66 7.35 13.29
C MET A 651 -15.87 6.20 12.66
N LYS A 652 -14.86 6.53 11.86
CA LYS A 652 -13.94 5.59 11.21
C LYS A 652 -12.53 6.19 11.24
N ASN A 653 -11.49 5.37 11.13
CA ASN A 653 -10.11 5.84 10.92
C ASN A 653 -9.58 5.45 9.54
N ILE A 654 -10.35 4.66 8.78
CA ILE A 654 -10.05 4.30 7.41
C ILE A 654 -11.33 4.31 6.59
N ILE A 655 -11.25 4.68 5.32
CA ILE A 655 -12.39 4.66 4.40
C ILE A 655 -11.97 4.04 3.08
N ASP A 656 -12.73 3.07 2.61
CA ASP A 656 -12.57 2.59 1.24
C ASP A 656 -13.34 3.45 0.25
N ILE A 657 -12.62 3.94 -0.76
CA ILE A 657 -13.16 4.82 -1.79
C ILE A 657 -13.08 4.12 -3.14
N MET A 658 -14.22 3.77 -3.71
CA MET A 658 -14.35 3.10 -5.00
C MET A 658 -14.08 4.04 -6.18
N PRO A 659 -13.83 3.51 -7.39
CA PRO A 659 -13.72 4.34 -8.60
C PRO A 659 -14.91 5.29 -8.77
N MET A 660 -14.64 6.55 -9.09
CA MET A 660 -15.59 7.68 -9.22
C MET A 660 -16.26 8.14 -7.92
N GLU A 661 -15.99 7.48 -6.81
CA GLU A 661 -16.64 7.80 -5.56
C GLU A 661 -16.14 9.14 -5.00
N LYS A 662 -17.07 9.89 -4.41
CA LYS A 662 -16.81 11.14 -3.73
C LYS A 662 -17.32 11.09 -2.29
N ASP A 663 -16.39 11.02 -1.35
CA ASP A 663 -16.71 10.93 0.07
C ASP A 663 -16.16 12.14 0.84
N THR A 664 -16.85 12.49 1.92
CA THR A 664 -16.48 13.63 2.78
C THR A 664 -16.24 13.16 4.21
N LEU A 665 -15.05 13.49 4.71
CA LEU A 665 -14.58 13.16 6.05
C LEU A 665 -14.46 14.44 6.88
N GLU A 666 -14.77 14.38 8.17
CA GLU A 666 -14.54 15.48 9.10
C GLU A 666 -13.88 15.01 10.39
N PHE A 667 -12.80 15.67 10.81
CA PHE A 667 -12.22 15.47 12.14
C PHE A 667 -11.85 16.79 12.79
N ASN A 668 -11.77 16.81 14.12
CA ASN A 668 -11.25 17.97 14.85
C ASN A 668 -9.75 17.81 15.07
N ALA A 669 -8.96 18.81 14.67
CA ALA A 669 -7.53 18.80 14.81
C ALA A 669 -7.12 19.12 16.26
N ASN A 670 -7.18 18.16 17.18
CA ASN A 670 -6.96 18.39 18.61
C ASN A 670 -5.64 17.83 19.17
N VAL A 671 -4.90 17.02 18.40
CA VAL A 671 -3.65 16.38 18.87
C VAL A 671 -2.46 16.79 18.00
N TYR A 672 -1.48 17.46 18.62
CA TYR A 672 -0.23 17.82 17.94
C TYR A 672 0.53 16.59 17.44
N GLY A 673 1.19 16.72 16.29
CA GLY A 673 2.00 15.67 15.69
C GLY A 673 2.06 15.78 14.17
N ASP A 674 3.01 15.08 13.58
CA ASP A 674 2.96 14.76 12.16
C ASP A 674 2.19 13.46 11.97
N TRP A 675 1.08 13.50 11.24
CA TRP A 675 0.19 12.35 11.07
C TRP A 675 0.15 11.93 9.60
N PHE A 676 0.32 10.64 9.36
CA PHE A 676 0.31 10.10 8.01
C PHE A 676 -1.12 9.85 7.54
N PHE A 677 -1.41 10.22 6.30
CA PHE A 677 -2.67 9.96 5.62
C PHE A 677 -2.37 9.26 4.31
N HIS A 678 -2.68 7.97 4.19
CA HIS A 678 -2.22 7.17 3.06
C HIS A 678 -3.21 6.07 2.66
N CYS A 679 -3.04 5.57 1.44
CA CYS A 679 -3.71 4.35 0.99
C CYS A 679 -3.10 3.16 1.73
N HIS A 680 -3.93 2.27 2.28
CA HIS A 680 -3.48 1.12 3.06
C HIS A 680 -3.27 -0.15 2.25
N ILE A 681 -3.46 -0.10 0.93
CA ILE A 681 -2.83 -1.07 0.04
C ILE A 681 -1.31 -0.82 0.12
N LEU A 682 -0.57 -1.76 0.71
CA LEU A 682 0.86 -1.64 1.03
C LEU A 682 1.67 -1.17 -0.17
N TYR A 683 1.42 -1.74 -1.34
CA TYR A 683 2.14 -1.40 -2.57
C TYR A 683 1.76 -0.01 -3.12
N HIS A 684 0.54 0.49 -2.87
CA HIS A 684 0.15 1.86 -3.22
C HIS A 684 0.83 2.87 -2.31
N MET A 685 0.88 2.59 -1.00
CA MET A 685 1.64 3.40 -0.03
C MET A 685 3.10 3.51 -0.44
N MET A 686 3.74 2.36 -0.70
CA MET A 686 5.15 2.29 -1.11
C MET A 686 5.41 2.97 -2.47
N SER A 687 4.41 3.03 -3.34
CA SER A 687 4.50 3.75 -4.62
C SER A 687 4.17 5.25 -4.51
N GLY A 688 3.85 5.74 -3.30
CA GLY A 688 3.77 7.15 -2.97
C GLY A 688 2.38 7.72 -2.69
N MET A 689 1.36 6.89 -2.51
CA MET A 689 -0.02 7.35 -2.29
C MET A 689 -0.27 7.78 -0.84
N GLY A 690 0.17 8.98 -0.48
CA GLY A 690 -0.10 9.55 0.83
C GLY A 690 0.22 11.04 0.96
N ARG A 691 -0.04 11.57 2.15
CA ARG A 691 0.19 12.93 2.61
C ARG A 691 0.54 12.95 4.08
N VAL A 692 1.24 14.00 4.50
CA VAL A 692 1.58 14.22 5.91
C VAL A 692 0.83 15.46 6.39
N PHE A 693 -0.05 15.30 7.37
CA PHE A 693 -0.63 16.42 8.10
C PHE A 693 0.33 16.88 9.18
N THR A 694 0.54 18.20 9.30
CA THR A 694 1.48 18.79 10.24
C THR A 694 0.81 19.96 10.95
N TYR A 695 0.97 20.03 12.27
CA TYR A 695 0.35 21.09 13.06
C TYR A 695 1.24 22.33 13.11
N GLU A 696 0.62 23.50 12.95
CA GLU A 696 1.29 24.79 13.17
C GLU A 696 1.82 24.90 14.60
N ASN A 697 3.04 25.41 14.73
CA ASN A 697 3.71 25.67 16.01
C ASN A 697 3.79 24.43 16.93
N GLN A 698 3.78 23.22 16.36
CA GLN A 698 3.94 22.01 17.15
C GLN A 698 5.36 21.90 17.75
N PRO A 699 5.51 21.23 18.91
CA PRO A 699 6.83 20.99 19.49
C PRO A 699 7.67 20.10 18.57
N ALA A 700 9.00 20.25 18.66
CA ALA A 700 9.91 19.36 17.97
C ALA A 700 9.76 17.93 18.52
N ASN A 701 9.69 16.95 17.61
CA ASN A 701 9.64 15.54 17.99
C ASN A 701 11.04 15.05 18.40
N PRO A 702 11.27 14.68 19.68
CA PRO A 702 12.57 14.22 20.14
C PRO A 702 13.01 12.91 19.50
N GLU A 703 12.07 12.08 19.02
CA GLU A 703 12.35 10.82 18.33
C GLU A 703 12.87 11.03 16.90
N ILE A 704 12.86 12.28 16.39
CA ILE A 704 13.40 12.66 15.08
C ILE A 704 14.52 13.70 15.26
N PRO A 705 15.73 13.27 15.67
CA PRO A 705 16.83 14.19 15.97
C PRO A 705 17.36 14.93 14.72
N ASN A 706 17.18 14.36 13.52
CA ASN A 706 17.54 15.00 12.25
C ASN A 706 16.37 14.96 11.26
N PRO A 707 15.48 15.96 11.28
CA PRO A 707 14.28 15.99 10.43
C PRO A 707 14.58 15.96 8.93
N LYS A 708 15.68 16.58 8.47
CA LYS A 708 16.05 16.58 7.05
C LYS A 708 16.48 15.19 6.58
N LEU A 709 17.25 14.47 7.40
CA LEU A 709 17.65 13.10 7.09
C LEU A 709 16.44 12.15 7.14
N ALA A 710 15.59 12.31 8.15
CA ALA A 710 14.38 11.52 8.31
C ALA A 710 13.44 11.71 7.11
N GLN A 711 13.17 12.95 6.70
CA GLN A 711 12.40 13.26 5.51
C GLN A 711 13.00 12.63 4.23
N ARG A 712 14.32 12.70 4.06
CA ARG A 712 15.00 12.05 2.91
C ARG A 712 14.81 10.54 2.89
N LYS A 713 14.80 9.90 4.06
CA LYS A 713 14.56 8.46 4.19
C LYS A 713 13.10 8.09 3.95
N LEU A 714 12.15 8.86 4.48
CA LEU A 714 10.72 8.69 4.17
C LEU A 714 10.47 8.80 2.65
N PHE A 715 11.08 9.77 2.00
CA PHE A 715 10.99 9.96 0.55
C PHE A 715 11.73 8.89 -0.27
N ALA A 716 12.53 8.04 0.36
CA ALA A 716 13.23 6.97 -0.35
C ALA A 716 12.29 5.84 -0.75
N ASP A 717 11.15 5.69 -0.07
CA ASP A 717 10.16 4.64 -0.34
C ASP A 717 9.58 4.80 -1.75
N ASP A 718 9.03 5.99 -2.08
CA ASP A 718 8.45 6.23 -3.41
C ASP A 718 9.48 6.57 -4.51
N ARG A 719 10.74 6.87 -4.12
CA ARG A 719 11.87 7.14 -5.04
C ARG A 719 12.76 5.94 -5.31
N GLU A 720 12.36 4.74 -4.87
CA GLU A 720 13.13 3.52 -5.12
C GLU A 720 13.26 3.27 -6.63
N PHE A 721 14.48 2.92 -7.09
CA PHE A 721 14.68 2.47 -8.46
C PHE A 721 14.44 0.97 -8.55
N HIS A 722 13.56 0.59 -9.47
CA HIS A 722 13.22 -0.78 -9.78
C HIS A 722 13.97 -1.24 -11.05
N PRO A 723 14.95 -2.16 -10.92
CA PRO A 723 15.60 -2.77 -12.07
C PRO A 723 14.67 -3.80 -12.72
N MET A 724 14.53 -3.74 -14.04
CA MET A 724 13.95 -4.81 -14.85
C MET A 724 14.94 -5.13 -15.97
N GLY A 725 15.03 -6.41 -16.33
CA GLY A 725 15.72 -6.82 -17.55
C GLY A 725 14.95 -7.88 -18.30
N ARG A 726 15.01 -7.83 -19.62
CA ARG A 726 14.54 -8.87 -20.52
C ARG A 726 15.66 -9.20 -21.49
N ILE A 727 16.02 -10.46 -21.60
CA ILE A 727 17.04 -10.93 -22.55
C ILE A 727 16.51 -12.13 -23.32
N GLY A 728 16.35 -11.94 -24.62
CA GLY A 728 16.19 -12.97 -25.63
C GLY A 728 17.53 -13.63 -25.94
N ILE A 729 17.53 -14.95 -26.02
CA ILE A 729 18.61 -15.75 -26.58
C ILE A 729 17.97 -16.61 -27.66
N GLU A 730 18.06 -16.14 -28.89
CA GLU A 730 17.44 -16.72 -30.07
C GLU A 730 18.49 -17.31 -31.03
N SER A 731 18.03 -18.10 -32.00
CA SER A 731 18.90 -18.77 -32.99
C SER A 731 19.74 -17.81 -33.84
N ASN A 732 19.31 -16.56 -34.01
CA ASN A 732 19.93 -15.54 -34.84
C ASN A 732 20.71 -14.47 -34.05
N GLY A 733 20.56 -14.42 -32.72
CA GLY A 733 21.22 -13.41 -31.89
C GLY A 733 20.64 -13.31 -30.48
N SER A 734 20.90 -12.17 -29.84
CA SER A 734 20.29 -11.78 -28.57
C SER A 734 19.66 -10.41 -28.71
N ASP A 735 18.36 -10.32 -28.48
CA ASP A 735 17.67 -9.04 -28.27
C ASP A 735 17.37 -8.84 -26.78
N GLY A 736 17.22 -7.60 -26.34
CA GLY A 736 16.85 -7.35 -24.96
C GLY A 736 16.75 -5.90 -24.55
N GLU A 737 16.25 -5.71 -23.34
CA GLU A 737 16.16 -4.42 -22.67
C GLU A 737 16.59 -4.59 -21.21
N PHE A 738 17.32 -3.61 -20.71
CA PHE A 738 17.50 -3.38 -19.28
C PHE A 738 16.99 -1.99 -18.95
N MET A 739 16.23 -1.87 -17.88
CA MET A 739 15.68 -0.59 -17.43
C MET A 739 15.79 -0.43 -15.92
N LEU A 740 16.07 0.79 -15.51
CA LEU A 740 16.00 1.29 -14.14
C LEU A 740 14.96 2.39 -14.11
N MET A 741 13.85 2.14 -13.41
CA MET A 741 12.74 3.09 -13.34
C MET A 741 12.38 3.43 -11.90
N GLN A 742 12.01 4.69 -11.67
CA GLN A 742 11.34 5.15 -10.45
C GLN A 742 10.03 5.86 -10.85
N THR A 743 9.40 6.60 -9.92
CA THR A 743 8.12 7.31 -10.13
C THR A 743 8.05 8.10 -11.44
N ARG A 744 9.13 8.80 -11.80
CA ARG A 744 9.16 9.74 -12.94
C ARG A 744 10.35 9.56 -13.88
N TRP A 745 11.40 8.88 -13.47
CA TRP A 745 12.61 8.76 -14.28
C TRP A 745 12.78 7.33 -14.77
N LYS A 746 13.25 7.20 -16.00
CA LYS A 746 13.64 5.92 -16.61
C LYS A 746 15.02 6.08 -17.22
N VAL A 747 15.89 5.13 -16.91
CA VAL A 747 17.09 4.83 -17.68
C VAL A 747 16.84 3.48 -18.33
N SER A 748 16.98 3.37 -19.65
CA SER A 748 16.78 2.12 -20.39
C SER A 748 17.87 1.92 -21.42
N THR A 749 18.38 0.70 -21.51
CA THR A 749 19.30 0.25 -22.55
C THR A 749 18.66 -0.91 -23.28
N MET A 750 18.43 -0.76 -24.58
CA MET A 750 17.99 -1.83 -25.47
C MET A 750 19.18 -2.31 -26.31
N TRP A 751 19.15 -3.56 -26.73
CA TRP A 751 20.16 -4.11 -27.65
C TRP A 751 19.57 -5.14 -28.59
N HIS A 752 20.16 -5.22 -29.78
CA HIS A 752 19.94 -6.25 -30.78
C HIS A 752 21.33 -6.69 -31.27
N LEU A 753 21.77 -7.88 -30.85
CA LEU A 753 23.12 -8.37 -31.09
C LEU A 753 23.05 -9.65 -31.90
N GLY A 754 23.31 -9.55 -33.21
CA GLY A 754 23.40 -10.70 -34.10
C GLY A 754 24.66 -11.54 -33.83
N PHE A 755 24.60 -12.85 -34.07
CA PHE A 755 25.78 -13.72 -33.92
C PHE A 755 26.81 -13.61 -35.05
N HIS A 756 26.46 -12.96 -36.16
CA HIS A 756 27.35 -12.72 -37.29
C HIS A 756 27.37 -11.22 -37.62
N ASP A 757 28.49 -10.71 -38.12
CA ASP A 757 28.65 -9.29 -38.47
C ASP A 757 27.64 -8.79 -39.52
N MET A 758 27.07 -9.72 -40.31
CA MET A 758 26.00 -9.46 -41.29
C MET A 758 24.62 -9.21 -40.64
N HIS A 759 24.42 -9.64 -39.40
CA HIS A 759 23.18 -9.47 -38.62
C HIS A 759 23.17 -8.20 -37.77
N GLY A 760 24.31 -7.50 -37.67
CA GLY A 760 24.44 -6.22 -37.00
C GLY A 760 24.50 -6.27 -35.47
N TYR A 761 24.96 -5.17 -34.88
CA TYR A 761 25.03 -4.90 -33.46
C TYR A 761 24.42 -3.53 -33.19
N GLU A 762 23.32 -3.49 -32.46
CA GLU A 762 22.66 -2.26 -32.03
C GLU A 762 22.57 -2.20 -30.51
N SER A 763 22.82 -1.02 -29.96
CA SER A 763 22.49 -0.68 -28.59
C SER A 763 22.04 0.78 -28.47
N GLU A 764 20.89 0.97 -27.83
CA GLU A 764 20.33 2.28 -27.57
C GLU A 764 20.18 2.49 -26.07
N THR A 765 20.80 3.53 -25.53
CA THR A 765 20.68 3.90 -24.11
C THR A 765 20.04 5.26 -23.96
N ASN A 766 18.92 5.32 -23.23
CA ASN A 766 18.12 6.52 -23.05
C ASN A 766 17.92 6.81 -21.56
N ILE A 767 18.01 8.10 -21.19
CA ILE A 767 17.59 8.62 -19.88
C ILE A 767 16.55 9.71 -20.10
N GLY A 768 15.41 9.58 -19.44
CA GLY A 768 14.30 10.51 -19.61
C GLY A 768 13.41 10.61 -18.39
N ARG A 769 12.47 11.57 -18.46
CA ARG A 769 11.51 11.86 -17.39
C ARG A 769 10.08 11.84 -17.93
N TYR A 770 9.22 11.05 -17.31
CA TYR A 770 7.80 11.03 -17.55
C TYR A 770 7.11 12.31 -17.09
N LEU A 771 6.19 12.82 -17.91
CA LEU A 771 5.42 14.04 -17.66
C LEU A 771 3.91 13.76 -17.61
N GLY A 772 3.22 14.55 -16.79
CA GLY A 772 1.77 14.47 -16.61
C GLY A 772 1.30 13.30 -15.74
N ARG A 773 -0.01 13.26 -15.48
CA ARG A 773 -0.65 12.26 -14.62
C ARG A 773 -0.57 10.86 -15.20
N MET A 774 -1.01 10.71 -16.45
CA MET A 774 -1.03 9.43 -17.15
C MET A 774 0.36 9.01 -17.67
N GLN A 775 1.38 9.85 -17.49
CA GLN A 775 2.76 9.59 -17.92
C GLN A 775 2.91 9.20 -19.40
N TRP A 776 2.06 9.71 -20.28
CA TRP A 776 2.13 9.42 -21.71
C TRP A 776 3.27 10.11 -22.43
N TRP A 777 3.80 11.20 -21.87
CA TRP A 777 4.91 11.95 -22.44
C TRP A 777 6.22 11.54 -21.77
N PHE A 778 7.22 11.20 -22.59
CA PHE A 778 8.55 10.81 -22.14
C PHE A 778 9.63 11.49 -23.01
N PRO A 779 10.00 12.75 -22.72
CA PRO A 779 11.21 13.35 -23.26
C PRO A 779 12.46 12.67 -22.69
N TYR A 780 13.46 12.45 -23.55
CA TYR A 780 14.70 11.78 -23.18
C TYR A 780 15.90 12.31 -23.99
N ILE A 781 17.08 12.04 -23.44
CA ILE A 781 18.35 12.10 -24.15
C ILE A 781 19.01 10.73 -24.09
N GLY A 782 19.86 10.41 -25.07
CA GLY A 782 20.45 9.10 -25.14
C GLY A 782 21.67 9.01 -26.03
N PHE A 783 22.13 7.79 -26.20
CA PHE A 783 23.21 7.41 -27.08
C PHE A 783 22.79 6.18 -27.88
N ASP A 784 23.06 6.23 -29.18
CA ASP A 784 22.70 5.23 -30.17
C ASP A 784 23.98 4.72 -30.82
N TYR A 785 24.21 3.43 -30.67
CA TYR A 785 25.28 2.68 -31.29
C TYR A 785 24.67 1.64 -32.22
N HIS A 786 24.98 1.70 -33.50
CA HIS A 786 24.60 0.68 -34.47
C HIS A 786 25.77 0.38 -35.40
N PHE A 787 26.04 -0.90 -35.66
CA PHE A 787 27.04 -1.35 -36.63
C PHE A 787 26.53 -2.55 -37.40
N LYS A 788 26.64 -2.53 -38.74
CA LYS A 788 26.29 -3.65 -39.63
C LYS A 788 27.20 -3.62 -40.86
N MET A 789 27.74 -4.77 -41.27
CA MET A 789 28.52 -4.87 -42.51
C MET A 789 27.63 -4.79 -43.75
N GLU A 790 28.05 -4.04 -44.77
CA GLU A 790 27.33 -3.92 -46.05
C GLU A 790 27.17 -5.28 -46.75
N GLY A 791 25.94 -5.59 -47.20
CA GLY A 791 25.66 -6.79 -48.00
C GLY A 791 24.34 -7.53 -47.71
N GLY A 792 23.34 -6.88 -47.11
CA GLY A 792 22.01 -7.47 -46.90
C GLY A 792 21.12 -7.45 -48.15
N SER A 793 20.24 -8.44 -48.30
CA SER A 793 19.17 -8.41 -49.31
C SER A 793 18.26 -7.19 -49.11
N LYS A 794 17.73 -6.62 -50.21
CA LYS A 794 16.69 -5.57 -50.16
C LYS A 794 15.61 -5.96 -49.16
N ASN A 795 15.35 -5.08 -48.19
CA ASN A 795 14.23 -5.27 -47.29
C ASN A 795 12.90 -5.05 -48.04
N ILE A 796 11.76 -5.32 -47.40
CA ILE A 796 10.44 -5.18 -48.05
C ILE A 796 10.11 -3.73 -48.46
N PHE A 797 10.86 -2.75 -47.95
CA PHE A 797 10.75 -1.32 -48.27
C PHE A 797 11.85 -0.84 -49.25
N GLY A 798 12.56 -1.76 -49.89
CA GLY A 798 13.52 -1.49 -50.96
C GLY A 798 14.93 -1.14 -50.45
N ASP A 799 15.57 -0.19 -51.12
CA ASP A 799 16.97 0.19 -50.88
C ASP A 799 17.16 0.92 -49.54
N GLU A 800 18.17 0.54 -48.77
CA GLU A 800 18.43 1.06 -47.42
C GLU A 800 19.25 2.36 -47.42
N ASP A 801 19.73 2.81 -48.59
CA ASP A 801 20.54 4.01 -48.74
C ASP A 801 19.85 5.30 -48.30
N LYS A 802 18.50 5.33 -48.35
CA LYS A 802 17.69 6.48 -47.97
C LYS A 802 16.58 6.11 -46.99
N THR A 803 16.43 6.93 -45.96
CA THR A 803 15.29 6.90 -45.04
C THR A 803 14.00 7.33 -45.77
N TRP A 804 12.85 7.12 -45.15
CA TRP A 804 11.58 7.64 -45.68
C TRP A 804 11.52 9.17 -45.80
N PHE A 805 12.42 9.88 -45.13
CA PHE A 805 12.57 11.34 -45.28
C PHE A 805 13.59 11.74 -46.36
N GLY A 806 14.14 10.78 -47.11
CA GLY A 806 15.14 11.03 -48.15
C GLY A 806 16.53 11.36 -47.63
N GLN A 807 16.77 11.20 -46.31
CA GLN A 807 18.07 11.39 -45.69
C GLN A 807 18.96 10.19 -46.02
N THR A 808 20.26 10.41 -46.22
CA THR A 808 21.21 9.30 -46.38
C THR A 808 21.25 8.49 -45.10
N SER A 809 21.05 7.17 -45.17
CA SER A 809 21.07 6.30 -44.00
C SER A 809 22.46 6.24 -43.37
N ASN A 810 22.58 6.40 -42.05
CA ASN A 810 23.78 6.05 -41.27
C ASN A 810 23.63 4.69 -40.58
N LYS A 811 22.59 3.91 -40.93
CA LYS A 811 22.28 2.64 -40.28
C LYS A 811 23.48 1.71 -40.18
N ASN A 812 24.31 1.59 -41.21
CA ASN A 812 25.44 0.64 -41.18
C ASN A 812 26.53 0.98 -40.15
N ASN A 813 26.66 2.24 -39.73
CA ASN A 813 27.64 2.65 -38.71
C ASN A 813 27.21 3.98 -38.07
N ARG A 814 26.49 3.90 -36.96
CA ARG A 814 25.95 5.04 -36.21
C ARG A 814 26.51 5.03 -34.80
N LYS A 815 27.07 6.16 -34.37
CA LYS A 815 27.60 6.39 -33.02
C LYS A 815 27.30 7.82 -32.63
N THR A 816 26.13 8.06 -32.06
CA THR A 816 25.61 9.42 -31.92
C THR A 816 24.83 9.60 -30.63
N VAL A 817 24.86 10.82 -30.11
CA VAL A 817 23.88 11.25 -29.11
C VAL A 817 22.52 11.44 -29.78
N VAL A 818 21.44 11.22 -29.03
CA VAL A 818 20.08 11.43 -29.50
C VAL A 818 19.30 12.27 -28.48
N ALA A 819 18.36 13.07 -28.98
CA ALA A 819 17.35 13.73 -28.17
C ALA A 819 15.98 13.40 -28.78
N GLY A 820 15.05 12.94 -27.95
CA GLY A 820 13.78 12.45 -28.42
C GLY A 820 12.62 12.67 -27.46
N ILE A 821 11.43 12.43 -27.98
CA ILE A 821 10.19 12.45 -27.21
C ILE A 821 9.35 11.25 -27.64
N ALA A 822 8.99 10.42 -26.65
CA ALA A 822 8.03 9.35 -26.83
C ALA A 822 6.65 9.76 -26.30
N TYR A 823 5.61 9.37 -27.03
CA TYR A 823 4.21 9.60 -26.66
C TYR A 823 3.36 8.33 -26.82
N THR A 824 2.58 7.98 -25.80
CA THR A 824 1.62 6.86 -25.88
C THR A 824 0.35 7.29 -26.63
N LEU A 825 0.20 6.79 -27.85
CA LEU A 825 -0.98 6.94 -28.71
C LEU A 825 -2.14 6.00 -28.28
N PRO A 826 -3.37 6.23 -28.80
CA PRO A 826 -4.43 5.21 -28.76
C PRO A 826 -3.93 3.84 -29.18
N MET A 827 -4.58 2.78 -28.69
CA MET A 827 -4.14 1.40 -28.85
C MET A 827 -2.81 1.09 -28.15
N LEU A 828 -2.41 1.90 -27.16
CA LEU A 828 -1.17 1.72 -26.40
C LEU A 828 0.08 1.67 -27.29
N VAL A 829 0.01 2.28 -28.48
CA VAL A 829 1.14 2.38 -29.41
C VAL A 829 2.06 3.50 -28.93
N THR A 830 3.36 3.24 -28.84
CA THR A 830 4.34 4.28 -28.55
C THR A 830 4.78 4.91 -29.85
N ALA A 831 4.59 6.22 -29.98
CA ALA A 831 5.19 7.02 -31.04
C ALA A 831 6.43 7.72 -30.48
N ASP A 832 7.58 7.38 -31.03
CA ASP A 832 8.87 7.97 -30.69
C ASP A 832 9.36 8.82 -31.85
N GLY A 833 9.63 10.10 -31.57
CA GLY A 833 10.26 11.01 -32.51
C GLY A 833 11.56 11.53 -31.93
N ARG A 834 12.66 11.37 -32.67
CA ARG A 834 14.00 11.76 -32.20
C ARG A 834 14.86 12.38 -33.29
N ILE A 835 15.84 13.16 -32.84
CA ILE A 835 16.91 13.72 -33.65
C ILE A 835 18.25 13.19 -33.16
N ASP A 836 19.13 12.79 -34.08
CA ASP A 836 20.50 12.42 -33.76
C ASP A 836 21.48 13.61 -33.86
N GLY A 837 22.72 13.42 -33.40
CA GLY A 837 23.79 14.41 -33.42
C GLY A 837 24.28 14.78 -34.82
N ASP A 838 23.94 13.98 -35.84
CA ASP A 838 24.17 14.28 -37.26
C ASP A 838 23.00 15.08 -37.86
N GLY A 839 21.96 15.40 -37.08
CA GLY A 839 20.79 16.16 -37.49
C GLY A 839 19.72 15.33 -38.20
N LYS A 840 19.79 13.99 -38.13
CA LYS A 840 18.82 13.10 -38.76
C LYS A 840 17.60 12.89 -37.88
N LEU A 841 16.45 12.81 -38.53
CA LEU A 841 15.15 12.65 -37.87
C LEU A 841 14.68 11.21 -38.01
N ARG A 842 14.32 10.57 -36.89
CA ARG A 842 13.76 9.21 -36.86
C ARG A 842 12.36 9.19 -36.25
N LEU A 843 11.42 8.73 -37.08
CA LEU A 843 10.05 8.27 -36.81
C LEU A 843 9.99 6.82 -36.32
N GLN A 844 9.51 6.49 -35.12
CA GLN A 844 9.26 5.09 -34.75
C GLN A 844 7.86 4.89 -34.14
N LEU A 845 7.20 3.81 -34.55
CA LEU A 845 5.99 3.30 -33.92
C LEU A 845 6.27 1.91 -33.37
N SER A 846 5.92 1.66 -32.12
CA SER A 846 6.04 0.33 -31.53
C SER A 846 4.90 0.01 -30.59
N ARG A 847 4.66 -1.28 -30.41
CA ARG A 847 3.81 -1.79 -29.34
C ARG A 847 4.34 -3.11 -28.84
N GLU A 848 4.51 -3.19 -27.54
CA GLU A 848 4.89 -4.41 -26.84
C GLU A 848 3.69 -5.00 -26.08
N ASP A 849 3.82 -6.29 -25.76
CA ASP A 849 2.95 -7.04 -24.86
C ASP A 849 1.47 -7.06 -25.25
N VAL A 850 1.16 -7.11 -26.55
CA VAL A 850 -0.21 -7.29 -27.03
C VAL A 850 -0.74 -8.67 -26.57
N PRO A 851 -1.79 -8.75 -25.74
CA PRO A 851 -2.27 -10.03 -25.21
C PRO A 851 -3.11 -10.78 -26.25
N VAL A 852 -2.45 -11.60 -27.08
CA VAL A 852 -3.13 -12.40 -28.11
C VAL A 852 -3.97 -13.50 -27.47
N SER A 853 -3.34 -14.32 -26.61
CA SER A 853 -3.99 -15.35 -25.80
C SER A 853 -3.61 -15.17 -24.31
N PRO A 854 -4.17 -15.94 -23.37
CA PRO A 854 -3.83 -15.79 -21.95
C PRO A 854 -2.32 -15.70 -21.68
N ARG A 855 -1.51 -16.50 -22.41
CA ARG A 855 -0.05 -16.57 -22.21
C ARG A 855 0.79 -16.11 -23.40
N LEU A 856 0.16 -15.86 -24.55
CA LEU A 856 0.86 -15.43 -25.78
C LEU A 856 0.81 -13.91 -25.90
N ARG A 857 1.97 -13.30 -26.09
CA ARG A 857 2.18 -11.87 -26.33
C ARG A 857 2.71 -11.64 -27.73
N PHE A 858 2.29 -10.54 -28.34
CA PHE A 858 2.79 -10.09 -29.64
C PHE A 858 3.42 -8.71 -29.50
N ASN A 859 4.58 -8.53 -30.12
CA ASN A 859 5.36 -7.30 -30.13
C ASN A 859 5.59 -6.89 -31.58
N TRP A 860 5.60 -5.59 -31.85
CA TRP A 860 6.02 -5.07 -33.16
C TRP A 860 6.63 -3.67 -33.06
N MET A 861 7.46 -3.35 -34.04
CA MET A 861 8.10 -2.05 -34.22
C MET A 861 8.28 -1.78 -35.71
N ILE A 862 8.15 -0.51 -36.11
CA ILE A 862 8.50 -0.01 -37.44
C ILE A 862 9.04 1.42 -37.33
N ASN A 863 10.06 1.75 -38.11
CA ASN A 863 10.63 3.10 -38.13
C ASN A 863 10.93 3.63 -39.53
N THR A 864 11.26 4.93 -39.61
CA THR A 864 11.54 5.65 -40.86
C THR A 864 12.86 5.29 -41.52
N ASP A 865 13.72 4.54 -40.81
CA ASP A 865 14.96 3.98 -41.34
C ASP A 865 14.70 2.64 -42.06
N LYS A 866 13.41 2.28 -42.22
CA LYS A 866 12.93 1.03 -42.84
C LYS A 866 13.22 -0.22 -42.00
N GLU A 867 13.53 -0.06 -40.72
CA GLU A 867 13.62 -1.19 -39.79
C GLU A 867 12.23 -1.57 -39.31
N TYR A 868 12.03 -2.87 -39.15
CA TYR A 868 10.81 -3.42 -38.59
C TYR A 868 11.10 -4.75 -37.90
N ALA A 869 10.41 -4.95 -36.78
CA ALA A 869 10.46 -6.18 -36.03
C ALA A 869 9.05 -6.61 -35.64
N ALA A 870 8.83 -7.92 -35.60
CA ALA A 870 7.59 -8.50 -35.11
C ALA A 870 7.88 -9.83 -34.42
N GLY A 871 7.34 -10.05 -33.23
CA GLY A 871 7.66 -11.24 -32.47
C GLY A 871 6.55 -11.70 -31.54
N PHE A 872 6.60 -12.99 -31.19
CA PHE A 872 5.73 -13.62 -30.23
C PHE A 872 6.52 -14.06 -29.00
N ARG A 873 5.88 -13.94 -27.84
CA ARG A 873 6.41 -14.44 -26.57
C ARG A 873 5.36 -15.26 -25.84
N TYR A 874 5.66 -16.52 -25.54
CA TYR A 874 4.78 -17.41 -24.78
C TYR A 874 5.31 -17.58 -23.34
N ILE A 875 4.57 -17.04 -22.37
CA ILE A 875 4.97 -17.01 -20.96
C ILE A 875 4.90 -18.43 -20.37
N LEU A 876 6.03 -19.03 -20.00
CA LEU A 876 6.09 -20.35 -19.33
C LEU A 876 6.06 -20.21 -17.82
N THR A 877 6.88 -19.31 -17.30
CA THR A 877 6.96 -18.95 -15.88
C THR A 877 7.07 -17.44 -15.76
N LYS A 878 7.09 -16.91 -14.54
CA LYS A 878 7.39 -15.49 -14.30
C LYS A 878 8.75 -15.00 -14.83
N TYR A 879 9.69 -15.92 -15.11
CA TYR A 879 11.04 -15.56 -15.54
C TYR A 879 11.42 -16.08 -16.93
N ILE A 880 10.66 -17.02 -17.49
CA ILE A 880 11.06 -17.72 -18.72
C ILE A 880 9.87 -17.71 -19.66
N SER A 881 10.12 -17.34 -20.90
CA SER A 881 9.18 -17.42 -22.01
C SER A 881 9.84 -18.08 -23.23
N LEU A 882 9.05 -18.74 -24.06
CA LEU A 882 9.47 -19.07 -25.42
C LEU A 882 9.34 -17.81 -26.27
N SER A 883 10.35 -17.48 -27.08
CA SER A 883 10.31 -16.34 -28.00
C SER A 883 10.47 -16.80 -29.43
N SER A 884 9.79 -16.09 -30.33
CA SER A 884 10.13 -16.04 -31.74
C SER A 884 10.01 -14.61 -32.23
N HIS A 885 10.89 -14.20 -33.14
CA HIS A 885 10.81 -12.88 -33.75
C HIS A 885 11.24 -12.95 -35.21
N TYR A 886 10.80 -11.97 -35.97
CA TYR A 886 11.39 -11.55 -37.21
C TYR A 886 11.92 -10.14 -36.99
N ASP A 887 13.17 -9.92 -37.34
CA ASP A 887 13.83 -8.63 -37.32
C ASP A 887 14.38 -8.32 -38.72
N SER A 888 14.26 -7.08 -39.19
CA SER A 888 14.72 -6.70 -40.54
C SER A 888 16.23 -6.90 -40.74
N ASP A 889 17.02 -6.87 -39.67
CA ASP A 889 18.47 -7.04 -39.70
C ASP A 889 18.90 -8.46 -39.32
N MET A 890 18.29 -9.06 -38.30
CA MET A 890 18.64 -10.40 -37.83
C MET A 890 17.85 -11.54 -38.47
N GLY A 891 16.78 -11.25 -39.22
CA GLY A 891 15.90 -12.26 -39.82
C GLY A 891 15.03 -13.00 -38.81
N LEU A 892 14.71 -14.28 -39.09
CA LEU A 892 13.90 -15.12 -38.20
C LEU A 892 14.73 -15.70 -37.05
N GLY A 893 14.25 -15.46 -35.83
CA GLY A 893 14.80 -15.99 -34.59
C GLY A 893 13.78 -16.77 -33.80
N ALA A 894 14.22 -17.83 -33.12
CA ALA A 894 13.43 -18.49 -32.09
C ALA A 894 14.34 -18.93 -30.93
N GLY A 895 13.83 -18.87 -29.70
CA GLY A 895 14.61 -19.19 -28.52
C GLY A 895 13.88 -18.99 -27.20
N LEU A 896 14.64 -18.56 -26.20
CA LEU A 896 14.15 -18.32 -24.85
C LEU A 896 14.36 -16.86 -24.47
N THR A 897 13.32 -16.24 -23.92
CA THR A 897 13.44 -14.95 -23.25
C THR A 897 13.46 -15.16 -21.74
N PHE A 898 14.46 -14.58 -21.09
CA PHE A 898 14.53 -14.48 -19.63
C PHE A 898 14.09 -13.09 -19.19
N THR A 899 13.14 -13.03 -18.27
CA THR A 899 12.68 -11.80 -17.63
C THR A 899 13.16 -11.78 -16.19
N TYR A 900 13.83 -10.70 -15.81
CA TYR A 900 14.06 -10.33 -14.43
C TYR A 900 13.02 -9.31 -14.07
#